data_AF-A0A9E2GEB4-F1
#
_entry.id   AF-A0A9E2GEB4-F1
#
_cell.length_a   1.000
_cell.length_b   1.000
_cell.length_c   1.000
_cell.angle_alpha   90.00
_cell.angle_beta   90.00
_cell.angle_gamma   90.00
#
_symmetry.space_group_name_H-M   'P 1'
#
loop_
_entity.id
_entity.type
_entity.pdbx_description
1 polymer ?
#
loop_
_entity_poly.entity_id
_entity_poly.type
_entity_poly.pdbx_seq_one_letter_code
_entity_poly.pdbx_strand_id
1 'polypeptide(L)'
;MIIKRLNIIGFVLLSLILLKQNICLADENPVKIGVLAKRGTERCLEEWTPTADYLADNIPGMTFEIVPLDHEQIYTSVENGEVDFVLANSSIYVELEINCEINRIATLVNRCLGDYCYYTNYWGVIFCKKSRTDMRSLRDLKNKTFMAVEESSFGGWRMAWRELKDCGINPYKDFKVLCFGGTHDAVIYAVRDGKVDAGTARADTFERMRAEGEIDINDFYVFHQHLGKEEDLPFPHSTRGYPEWPFAVVKHTSDELAKKVVIALLQMPEHSLPAIAANCGGWTTPLNYQPVRDCLKELKVGPYKDLGKITLSDVFRKYWYWILIAGIIFLLMTGFIIMILKLNRDIKASQVKLRAEIIEHERAEIELIKAKEAAEAAAVAKSEFLANMSHEIRTPMHGVIAATELALNEEMPPKTEHYLELIQSSAYSLLGIINDILDFSKIEAEKLGFEIRPFRLDEVIDRSIDVFINKASEKRIEIVVDIDLDTPKALIGDPLRLQQIITNLISNAVKFTGKDGVIFIGVKASEKTLDRTILTFFVKDTGMGIAQKDIKKLFVPFSQVDASSTRKYEGTGLGLTICRQLVEKMGGRIWVESELDKGSTFTFTANFGRQSAEERKFVPPPDIQGLNVLVVDDCADSGLIMEKMLESFGFRVELVSSGEDSLAILKDNQSREKPFELVMIDWLMPGLDGIETSIRIRQDLKLTIPIIMMTAFGKDSEKLEAEKAGINVFLTKPIYQSTLFNSIMDAFGKEVIVSPGQEKRITTKASIYKKRLKDIRVLVAEDNSTNQEIALAILESAGIFVEIAKNGKEAVEAVHRSHFDAVLMDIQMPEMDGYEATKIIRQDSRFTSLPIIAMTAHAMKGDEEKCLEAGMDGYISKPINQERLFYVIWKSM
;
A
#
# COMPACT_ATOMS: atom_id res chain seq x y z
N MET A 1 14.57 -4.58 -51.10
CA MET A 1 13.98 -4.53 -52.46
C MET A 1 12.49 -4.49 -52.24
N ILE A 2 11.74 -3.42 -52.54
CA ILE A 2 11.79 -2.45 -53.63
C ILE A 2 11.12 -1.15 -53.11
N ILE A 3 11.67 0.02 -53.50
CA ILE A 3 11.26 1.41 -53.20
C ILE A 3 11.83 1.96 -51.87
N LYS A 4 12.95 2.69 -51.74
CA LYS A 4 13.77 3.47 -52.70
C LYS A 4 12.94 4.36 -53.64
N ARG A 5 12.35 5.45 -53.10
CA ARG A 5 12.04 6.73 -53.79
C ARG A 5 11.16 7.57 -52.85
N LEU A 6 11.78 8.37 -51.99
CA LEU A 6 11.27 9.70 -51.57
C LEU A 6 12.29 10.47 -50.71
N ASN A 7 13.44 9.85 -50.39
CA ASN A 7 14.62 10.53 -49.85
C ASN A 7 15.51 11.24 -50.91
N ILE A 8 14.95 11.68 -52.05
CA ILE A 8 15.76 12.25 -53.17
C ILE A 8 15.27 13.62 -53.68
N ILE A 9 14.07 14.10 -53.31
CA ILE A 9 13.56 15.37 -53.87
C ILE A 9 13.97 16.60 -53.04
N GLY A 10 14.23 16.46 -51.74
CA GLY A 10 14.62 17.58 -50.87
C GLY A 10 16.08 18.04 -51.00
N PHE A 11 16.98 17.19 -51.50
CA PHE A 11 18.43 17.44 -51.49
C PHE A 11 18.96 18.07 -52.79
N VAL A 12 18.15 18.13 -53.86
CA VAL A 12 18.55 18.64 -55.19
C VAL A 12 18.20 20.12 -55.40
N LEU A 13 17.32 20.72 -54.60
CA LEU A 13 17.03 22.16 -54.71
C LEU A 13 18.07 23.07 -54.03
N LEU A 14 19.01 22.50 -53.26
CA LEU A 14 20.02 23.27 -52.51
C LEU A 14 21.27 23.62 -53.33
N SER A 15 21.42 23.10 -54.56
CA SER A 15 22.64 23.27 -55.38
C SER A 15 22.52 24.26 -56.54
N LEU A 16 21.42 25.02 -56.68
CA LEU A 16 21.18 25.91 -57.82
C LEU A 16 21.21 27.42 -57.50
N ILE A 17 21.52 27.83 -56.26
CA ILE A 17 21.49 29.25 -55.82
C ILE A 17 22.89 29.88 -55.66
N LEU A 18 23.97 29.12 -55.87
CA LEU A 18 25.35 29.62 -55.77
C LEU A 18 26.03 29.65 -57.14
N LEU A 19 25.70 30.62 -58.01
CA LEU A 19 26.61 31.14 -59.03
C LEU A 19 26.07 32.45 -59.67
N LYS A 20 26.47 33.60 -59.13
CA LYS A 20 26.55 34.86 -59.90
C LYS A 20 27.55 35.81 -59.22
N GLN A 21 28.71 35.99 -59.83
CA GLN A 21 29.72 37.00 -59.49
C GLN A 21 29.99 37.91 -60.71
N ASN A 22 30.49 39.11 -60.38
CA ASN A 22 30.49 40.40 -61.09
C ASN A 22 31.60 40.61 -62.13
N ILE A 23 31.46 41.67 -62.95
CA ILE A 23 32.54 42.48 -63.56
C ILE A 23 32.14 43.99 -63.52
N CYS A 24 33.10 44.92 -63.33
CA CYS A 24 32.98 46.38 -63.07
C CYS A 24 34.06 47.23 -63.85
N LEU A 25 33.86 48.55 -64.04
CA LEU A 25 34.78 49.58 -64.65
C LEU A 25 34.66 50.95 -63.88
N ALA A 26 35.69 51.83 -63.90
CA ALA A 26 35.86 53.08 -63.10
C ALA A 26 35.55 54.41 -63.84
N ASP A 27 35.26 55.52 -63.12
CA ASP A 27 34.66 56.80 -63.64
C ASP A 27 35.37 58.09 -63.14
N GLU A 28 35.45 59.15 -63.98
CA GLU A 28 36.25 60.42 -63.88
C GLU A 28 35.48 61.63 -63.27
N ASN A 29 34.99 61.59 -62.02
CA ASN A 29 34.19 62.68 -61.42
C ASN A 29 34.93 63.55 -60.37
N PRO A 30 34.66 64.87 -60.26
CA PRO A 30 35.27 65.75 -59.25
C PRO A 30 34.80 65.39 -57.84
N VAL A 31 35.67 65.61 -56.86
CA VAL A 31 35.42 65.35 -55.43
C VAL A 31 34.64 66.51 -54.81
N LYS A 32 33.49 66.22 -54.19
CA LYS A 32 32.55 67.26 -53.74
C LYS A 32 32.62 67.50 -52.23
N ILE A 33 32.68 68.77 -51.81
CA ILE A 33 32.72 69.20 -50.41
C ILE A 33 31.44 69.97 -50.09
N GLY A 34 30.52 69.32 -49.36
CA GLY A 34 29.29 69.95 -48.86
C GLY A 34 29.56 70.89 -47.69
N VAL A 35 29.18 72.16 -47.79
CA VAL A 35 29.40 73.16 -46.73
C VAL A 35 28.09 73.79 -46.27
N LEU A 36 27.86 73.85 -44.96
CA LEU A 36 26.67 74.46 -44.38
C LEU A 36 26.66 75.99 -44.57
N ALA A 37 25.82 76.47 -45.48
CA ALA A 37 25.73 77.86 -45.91
C ALA A 37 24.90 78.75 -44.95
N LYS A 38 25.35 78.92 -43.69
CA LYS A 38 24.60 79.65 -42.64
C LYS A 38 24.24 81.10 -42.96
N ARG A 39 24.97 81.75 -43.87
CA ARG A 39 24.78 83.15 -44.27
C ARG A 39 24.40 83.30 -45.75
N GLY A 40 23.92 82.22 -46.37
CA GLY A 40 23.58 82.16 -47.78
C GLY A 40 24.69 81.56 -48.67
N THR A 41 24.30 81.15 -49.87
CA THR A 41 25.13 80.42 -50.84
C THR A 41 26.32 81.23 -51.35
N GLU A 42 26.12 82.49 -51.74
CA GLU A 42 27.18 83.34 -52.32
C GLU A 42 28.34 83.51 -51.34
N ARG A 43 28.03 83.89 -50.09
CA ARG A 43 29.04 84.04 -49.04
C ARG A 43 29.74 82.73 -48.71
N CYS A 44 29.02 81.60 -48.77
CA CYS A 44 29.63 80.28 -48.59
C CYS A 44 30.67 79.97 -49.67
N LEU A 45 30.38 80.31 -50.93
CA LEU A 45 31.33 80.11 -52.03
C LEU A 45 32.53 81.04 -51.89
N GLU A 46 32.33 82.31 -51.52
CA GLU A 46 33.43 83.25 -51.27
C GLU A 46 34.35 82.78 -50.14
N GLU A 47 33.78 82.26 -49.05
CA GLU A 47 34.53 81.82 -47.88
C GLU A 47 35.29 80.50 -48.14
N TRP A 48 34.71 79.55 -48.89
CA TRP A 48 35.23 78.17 -48.95
C TRP A 48 35.77 77.71 -50.30
N THR A 49 35.46 78.36 -51.43
CA THR A 49 36.03 77.98 -52.74
C THR A 49 37.56 78.01 -52.76
N PRO A 50 38.23 79.02 -52.15
CA PRO A 50 39.69 79.00 -52.05
C PRO A 50 40.26 77.79 -51.31
N THR A 51 39.48 77.15 -50.43
CA THR A 51 39.88 75.91 -49.75
C THR A 51 39.84 74.71 -50.71
N ALA A 52 38.84 74.62 -51.59
CA ALA A 52 38.78 73.59 -52.62
C ALA A 52 39.92 73.72 -53.63
N ASP A 53 40.21 74.95 -54.08
CA ASP A 53 41.34 75.24 -54.99
C ASP A 53 42.67 74.81 -54.36
N TYR A 54 42.88 75.15 -53.08
CA TYR A 54 44.07 74.73 -52.34
C TYR A 54 44.20 73.20 -52.26
N LEU A 55 43.10 72.45 -52.09
CA LEU A 55 43.15 70.99 -52.08
C LEU A 55 43.49 70.42 -53.45
N ALA A 56 42.97 71.00 -54.54
CA ALA A 56 43.28 70.58 -55.91
C ALA A 56 44.77 70.79 -56.24
N ASP A 57 45.36 71.92 -55.83
CA ASP A 57 46.78 72.22 -56.07
C ASP A 57 47.73 71.28 -55.31
N ASN A 58 47.30 70.77 -54.15
CA ASN A 58 48.15 69.93 -53.29
C ASN A 58 47.90 68.42 -53.45
N ILE A 59 46.90 67.99 -54.23
CA ILE A 59 46.56 66.58 -54.43
C ILE A 59 46.52 66.28 -55.95
N PRO A 60 47.62 65.76 -56.53
CA PRO A 60 47.74 65.60 -57.98
C PRO A 60 46.67 64.67 -58.58
N GLY A 61 46.09 65.10 -59.70
CA GLY A 61 45.12 64.33 -60.48
C GLY A 61 43.69 64.33 -59.94
N MET A 62 43.39 65.15 -58.92
CA MET A 62 42.07 65.30 -58.33
C MET A 62 41.58 66.75 -58.47
N THR A 63 40.27 66.92 -58.63
CA THR A 63 39.60 68.22 -58.61
C THR A 63 38.60 68.26 -57.47
N PHE A 64 38.43 69.43 -56.85
CA PHE A 64 37.52 69.63 -55.71
C PHE A 64 36.49 70.71 -56.01
N GLU A 65 35.25 70.52 -55.55
CA GLU A 65 34.14 71.45 -55.75
C GLU A 65 33.41 71.73 -54.42
N ILE A 66 33.16 73.01 -54.09
CA ILE A 66 32.31 73.38 -52.95
C ILE A 66 30.84 73.30 -53.35
N VAL A 67 30.06 72.56 -52.56
CA VAL A 67 28.61 72.46 -52.68
C VAL A 67 27.98 73.14 -51.47
N PRO A 68 27.46 74.37 -51.59
CA PRO A 68 26.77 75.04 -50.49
C PRO A 68 25.43 74.36 -50.20
N LEU A 69 25.21 73.98 -48.94
CA LEU A 69 24.03 73.24 -48.48
C LEU A 69 23.33 73.99 -47.34
N ASP A 70 22.01 74.03 -47.37
CA ASP A 70 21.21 74.50 -46.23
C ASP A 70 21.07 73.42 -45.13
N HIS A 71 20.29 73.72 -44.09
CA HIS A 71 20.10 72.80 -42.96
C HIS A 71 19.39 71.49 -43.31
N GLU A 72 18.55 71.44 -44.33
CA GLU A 72 17.83 70.22 -44.73
C GLU A 72 18.63 69.44 -45.77
N GLN A 73 19.17 70.14 -46.77
CA GLN A 73 19.92 69.57 -47.89
C GLN A 73 21.18 68.83 -47.41
N ILE A 74 21.82 69.30 -46.34
CA ILE A 74 23.05 68.69 -45.84
C ILE A 74 22.86 67.25 -45.37
N TYR A 75 21.68 66.89 -44.86
CA TYR A 75 21.39 65.50 -44.49
C TYR A 75 21.18 64.64 -45.72
N THR A 76 20.33 65.08 -46.64
CA THR A 76 19.98 64.31 -47.84
C THR A 76 21.17 64.10 -48.77
N SER A 77 22.02 65.12 -48.97
CA SER A 77 23.17 65.00 -49.87
C SER A 77 24.25 64.08 -49.31
N VAL A 78 24.38 63.97 -47.99
CA VAL A 78 25.31 63.03 -47.34
C VAL A 78 24.77 61.61 -47.38
N GLU A 79 23.48 61.41 -47.08
CA GLU A 79 22.83 60.09 -47.14
C GLU A 79 22.82 59.50 -48.56
N ASN A 80 22.60 60.33 -49.57
CA ASN A 80 22.60 59.93 -50.98
C ASN A 80 24.01 59.73 -51.55
N GLY A 81 25.06 60.14 -50.83
CA GLY A 81 26.44 60.11 -51.33
C GLY A 81 26.69 61.11 -52.47
N GLU A 82 26.00 62.25 -52.46
CA GLU A 82 26.17 63.32 -53.46
C GLU A 82 27.42 64.17 -53.20
N VAL A 83 27.94 64.13 -51.97
CA VAL A 83 29.17 64.81 -51.54
C VAL A 83 30.14 63.83 -50.87
N ASP A 84 31.44 64.02 -51.09
CA ASP A 84 32.52 63.21 -50.54
C ASP A 84 32.97 63.67 -49.15
N PHE A 85 32.92 64.99 -48.92
CA PHE A 85 33.30 65.61 -47.65
C PHE A 85 32.24 66.60 -47.19
N VAL A 86 32.21 66.88 -45.89
CA VAL A 86 31.22 67.76 -45.26
C VAL A 86 31.86 68.69 -44.23
N LEU A 87 31.48 69.96 -44.26
CA LEU A 87 31.80 70.97 -43.26
C LEU A 87 30.52 71.57 -42.67
N ALA A 88 30.22 71.22 -41.42
CA ALA A 88 28.97 71.58 -40.74
C ALA A 88 29.18 72.01 -39.29
N ASN A 89 28.17 72.65 -38.70
CA ASN A 89 28.22 72.99 -37.28
C ASN A 89 28.28 71.75 -36.37
N SER A 90 28.77 71.92 -35.15
CA SER A 90 29.06 70.80 -34.24
C SER A 90 27.85 69.92 -33.93
N SER A 91 26.63 70.48 -33.86
CA SER A 91 25.41 69.70 -33.64
C SER A 91 24.99 68.89 -34.87
N ILE A 92 25.03 69.49 -36.06
CA ILE A 92 24.70 68.82 -37.33
C ILE A 92 25.73 67.72 -37.61
N TYR A 93 27.02 67.99 -37.35
CA TYR A 93 28.05 66.98 -37.45
C TYR A 93 27.74 65.75 -36.58
N VAL A 94 27.38 65.94 -35.30
CA VAL A 94 27.04 64.82 -34.42
C VAL A 94 25.83 64.04 -34.94
N GLU A 95 24.85 64.73 -35.54
CA GLU A 95 23.70 64.09 -36.19
C GLU A 95 24.12 63.26 -37.40
N LEU A 96 24.94 63.80 -38.29
CA LEU A 96 25.47 63.08 -39.46
C LEU A 96 26.42 61.94 -39.07
N GLU A 97 27.24 62.10 -38.03
CA GLU A 97 28.14 61.05 -37.53
C GLU A 97 27.34 59.85 -37.02
N ILE A 98 26.13 60.07 -36.48
CA ILE A 98 25.26 59.01 -35.97
C ILE A 98 24.40 58.41 -37.09
N ASN A 99 23.84 59.24 -37.96
CA ASN A 99 22.85 58.80 -38.95
C ASN A 99 23.51 58.30 -40.24
N CYS A 100 24.61 58.92 -40.64
CA CYS A 100 25.28 58.69 -41.93
C CYS A 100 26.67 58.04 -41.78
N GLU A 101 27.11 57.79 -40.54
CA GLU A 101 28.41 57.17 -40.21
C GLU A 101 29.62 57.92 -40.82
N ILE A 102 29.53 59.26 -40.92
CA ILE A 102 30.65 60.08 -41.40
C ILE A 102 31.74 60.22 -40.34
N ASN A 103 32.99 60.36 -40.76
CA ASN A 103 34.13 60.48 -39.85
C ASN A 103 34.76 61.87 -39.95
N ARG A 104 34.96 62.57 -38.82
CA ARG A 104 35.72 63.82 -38.81
C ARG A 104 37.20 63.56 -39.07
N ILE A 105 37.80 64.42 -39.86
CA ILE A 105 39.18 64.29 -40.30
C ILE A 105 40.03 65.53 -39.98
N ALA A 106 39.39 66.69 -39.74
CA ALA A 106 40.00 67.89 -39.14
C ALA A 106 38.96 68.72 -38.36
N THR A 107 39.41 69.66 -37.51
CA THR A 107 38.55 70.66 -36.84
C THR A 107 39.06 72.07 -37.13
N LEU A 108 38.13 73.00 -37.38
CA LEU A 108 38.42 74.40 -37.70
C LEU A 108 38.98 75.15 -36.46
N VAL A 109 39.93 76.05 -36.70
CA VAL A 109 40.50 76.96 -35.68
C VAL A 109 40.04 78.40 -35.95
N ASN A 110 39.45 79.10 -34.99
CA ASN A 110 39.02 80.49 -35.16
C ASN A 110 40.05 81.51 -34.69
N ARG A 111 40.02 82.70 -35.30
CA ARG A 111 40.81 83.87 -34.90
C ARG A 111 40.03 84.77 -33.92
N CYS A 112 40.68 85.24 -32.85
CA CYS A 112 40.11 86.19 -31.89
C CYS A 112 40.36 87.66 -32.25
N LEU A 113 39.53 88.55 -31.70
CA LEU A 113 39.76 90.00 -31.72
C LEU A 113 40.80 90.36 -30.64
N GLY A 114 42.06 90.47 -31.05
CA GLY A 114 43.22 90.71 -30.17
C GLY A 114 44.41 89.85 -30.61
N ASP A 115 45.60 90.44 -30.68
CA ASP A 115 46.78 89.85 -31.31
C ASP A 115 47.08 88.42 -30.79
N TYR A 116 46.98 87.44 -31.71
CA TYR A 116 47.41 86.04 -31.57
C TYR A 116 46.71 85.17 -30.52
N CYS A 117 45.41 85.32 -30.31
CA CYS A 117 44.61 84.27 -29.65
C CYS A 117 43.78 83.48 -30.67
N TYR A 118 43.85 82.15 -30.58
CA TYR A 118 43.05 81.22 -31.36
C TYR A 118 42.23 80.35 -30.41
N TYR A 119 40.94 80.20 -30.69
CA TYR A 119 40.08 79.28 -29.94
C TYR A 119 39.56 78.17 -30.86
N THR A 120 39.55 76.96 -30.31
CA THR A 120 38.92 75.80 -30.93
C THR A 120 37.61 75.40 -30.26
N ASN A 121 37.26 76.07 -29.15
CA ASN A 121 36.02 75.85 -28.39
C ASN A 121 35.21 77.15 -28.23
N TYR A 122 33.91 77.01 -27.97
CA TYR A 122 32.97 78.10 -27.69
C TYR A 122 32.19 77.93 -26.39
N TRP A 123 31.71 79.05 -25.83
CA TRP A 123 30.90 79.12 -24.60
C TRP A 123 29.69 80.04 -24.75
N GLY A 124 28.66 79.79 -23.93
CA GLY A 124 27.45 80.60 -23.79
C GLY A 124 27.36 81.33 -22.45
N VAL A 125 26.61 82.42 -22.43
CA VAL A 125 26.39 83.32 -21.29
C VAL A 125 24.89 83.36 -20.99
N ILE A 126 24.52 83.20 -19.72
CA ILE A 126 23.16 83.42 -19.18
C ILE A 126 23.24 84.65 -18.29
N PHE A 127 22.39 85.66 -18.52
CA PHE A 127 22.53 86.97 -17.88
C PHE A 127 21.20 87.68 -17.64
N CYS A 128 21.18 88.60 -16.67
CA CYS A 128 20.09 89.54 -16.41
C CYS A 128 20.65 90.96 -16.21
N LYS A 129 19.77 91.97 -16.10
CA LYS A 129 20.23 93.32 -15.74
C LYS A 129 20.75 93.34 -14.30
N LYS A 130 21.91 93.98 -14.06
CA LYS A 130 22.58 93.98 -12.75
C LYS A 130 21.71 94.56 -11.63
N SER A 131 20.85 95.52 -11.94
CA SER A 131 19.91 96.15 -11.00
C SER A 131 18.86 95.21 -10.41
N ARG A 132 18.62 94.03 -11.02
CA ARG A 132 17.66 93.04 -10.53
C ARG A 132 18.26 92.19 -9.43
N THR A 133 18.11 92.58 -8.16
CA THR A 133 18.67 91.86 -7.01
C THR A 133 17.86 90.63 -6.58
N ASP A 134 16.64 90.46 -7.12
CA ASP A 134 15.75 89.32 -6.85
C ASP A 134 16.21 88.01 -7.51
N MET A 135 17.25 88.04 -8.34
CA MET A 135 17.77 86.87 -9.06
C MET A 135 19.31 86.85 -8.99
N ARG A 136 19.88 85.89 -8.27
CA ARG A 136 21.34 85.72 -8.13
C ARG A 136 21.80 84.27 -8.31
N SER A 137 20.87 83.34 -8.37
CA SER A 137 21.10 81.96 -8.81
C SER A 137 20.25 81.67 -10.04
N LEU A 138 20.69 80.71 -10.87
CA LEU A 138 19.86 80.21 -11.97
C LEU A 138 18.48 79.75 -11.47
N ARG A 139 18.39 79.18 -10.26
CA ARG A 139 17.12 78.75 -9.64
C ARG A 139 16.09 79.88 -9.47
N ASP A 140 16.55 81.13 -9.36
CA ASP A 140 15.69 82.30 -9.20
C ASP A 140 15.01 82.72 -10.52
N LEU A 141 15.40 82.11 -11.65
CA LEU A 141 14.80 82.34 -12.95
C LEU A 141 13.40 81.69 -13.09
N LYS A 142 12.97 80.88 -12.11
CA LYS A 142 11.60 80.35 -12.08
C LYS A 142 10.59 81.50 -12.00
N ASN A 143 9.56 81.44 -12.85
CA ASN A 143 8.50 82.44 -13.06
C ASN A 143 8.99 83.80 -13.57
N LYS A 144 10.14 83.86 -14.25
CA LYS A 144 10.69 85.06 -14.91
C LYS A 144 10.54 85.00 -16.44
N THR A 145 10.64 86.13 -17.12
CA THR A 145 10.67 86.18 -18.59
C THR A 145 12.09 86.00 -19.12
N PHE A 146 12.28 85.09 -20.07
CA PHE A 146 13.60 84.72 -20.59
C PHE A 146 13.63 84.76 -22.12
N MET A 147 14.72 85.28 -22.72
CA MET A 147 14.92 85.30 -24.17
C MET A 147 16.17 84.50 -24.60
N ALA A 148 16.05 83.71 -25.66
CA ALA A 148 17.14 82.97 -26.28
C ALA A 148 17.22 83.27 -27.78
N VAL A 149 18.23 82.77 -28.49
CA VAL A 149 18.44 83.09 -29.92
C VAL A 149 17.43 82.36 -30.80
N GLU A 150 17.58 81.04 -30.90
CA GLU A 150 16.71 80.16 -31.66
C GLU A 150 16.74 78.77 -31.02
N GLU A 151 15.64 78.03 -31.11
CA GLU A 151 15.51 76.72 -30.47
C GLU A 151 16.52 75.67 -30.99
N SER A 152 16.88 75.75 -32.28
CA SER A 152 17.86 74.90 -32.93
C SER A 152 19.32 75.29 -32.60
N SER A 153 19.55 76.52 -32.15
CA SER A 153 20.89 77.08 -31.94
C SER A 153 21.61 76.38 -30.79
N PHE A 154 22.71 75.69 -31.12
CA PHE A 154 23.49 74.96 -30.12
C PHE A 154 24.09 75.92 -29.07
N GLY A 155 24.85 76.92 -29.53
CA GLY A 155 25.47 77.92 -28.66
C GLY A 155 24.54 78.99 -28.11
N GLY A 156 23.47 79.32 -28.84
CA GLY A 156 22.55 80.41 -28.48
C GLY A 156 21.32 79.98 -27.67
N TRP A 157 21.11 78.68 -27.45
CA TRP A 157 20.03 78.18 -26.59
C TRP A 157 20.35 76.86 -25.92
N ARG A 158 20.70 75.82 -26.69
CA ARG A 158 20.78 74.44 -26.17
C ARG A 158 21.78 74.32 -25.01
N MET A 159 22.94 74.97 -25.13
CA MET A 159 23.92 74.98 -24.03
C MET A 159 23.35 75.62 -22.75
N ALA A 160 22.68 76.77 -22.85
CA ALA A 160 22.05 77.39 -21.69
C ALA A 160 20.88 76.57 -21.13
N TRP A 161 20.11 75.92 -22.01
CA TRP A 161 19.04 75.02 -21.58
C TRP A 161 19.58 73.84 -20.78
N ARG A 162 20.72 73.27 -21.16
CA ARG A 162 21.39 72.20 -20.40
C ARG A 162 21.70 72.66 -18.97
N GLU A 163 22.28 73.84 -18.83
CA GLU A 163 22.63 74.43 -17.53
C GLU A 163 21.42 74.69 -16.64
N LEU A 164 20.33 75.22 -17.23
CA LEU A 164 19.05 75.41 -16.54
C LEU A 164 18.45 74.08 -16.08
N LYS A 165 18.52 73.05 -16.93
CA LYS A 165 18.02 71.70 -16.63
C LYS A 165 18.80 71.05 -15.49
N ASP A 166 20.13 71.17 -15.48
CA ASP A 166 21.00 70.71 -14.39
C ASP A 166 20.65 71.39 -13.05
N CYS A 167 20.20 72.65 -13.09
CA CYS A 167 19.68 73.36 -11.92
C CYS A 167 18.27 72.92 -11.47
N GLY A 168 17.62 71.98 -12.17
CA GLY A 168 16.24 71.56 -11.90
C GLY A 168 15.19 72.56 -12.37
N ILE A 169 15.50 73.36 -13.39
CA ILE A 169 14.56 74.24 -14.08
C ILE A 169 14.18 73.60 -15.40
N ASN A 170 12.88 73.48 -15.68
CA ASN A 170 12.38 73.20 -17.02
C ASN A 170 11.97 74.52 -17.68
N PRO A 171 12.78 75.12 -18.57
CA PRO A 171 12.51 76.47 -19.10
C PRO A 171 11.16 76.61 -19.79
N TYR A 172 10.66 75.54 -20.42
CA TYR A 172 9.39 75.53 -21.13
C TYR A 172 8.16 75.46 -20.21
N LYS A 173 8.35 75.19 -18.91
CA LYS A 173 7.27 75.12 -17.91
C LYS A 173 7.44 76.11 -16.77
N ASP A 174 8.68 76.29 -16.31
CA ASP A 174 9.03 77.02 -15.11
C ASP A 174 9.27 78.50 -15.39
N PHE A 175 9.55 78.92 -16.64
CA PHE A 175 9.61 80.34 -16.97
C PHE A 175 8.21 80.90 -17.18
N LYS A 176 8.03 82.18 -16.83
CA LYS A 176 6.76 82.87 -17.09
C LYS A 176 6.51 83.03 -18.58
N VAL A 177 7.57 83.39 -19.33
CA VAL A 177 7.59 83.46 -20.79
C VAL A 177 8.99 83.10 -21.26
N LEU A 178 9.09 82.19 -22.24
CA LEU A 178 10.31 81.93 -23.01
C LEU A 178 10.08 82.42 -24.45
N CYS A 179 10.94 83.30 -24.96
CA CYS A 179 10.87 83.79 -26.34
C CYS A 179 12.21 83.68 -27.08
N PHE A 180 12.15 83.66 -28.42
CA PHE A 180 13.33 83.53 -29.29
C PHE A 180 13.52 84.78 -30.14
N GLY A 181 14.69 85.41 -30.05
CA GLY A 181 15.03 86.71 -30.66
C GLY A 181 15.70 86.63 -32.04
N GLY A 182 15.99 85.43 -32.55
CA GLY A 182 16.61 85.17 -33.85
C GLY A 182 18.12 85.36 -33.89
N THR A 183 18.64 86.46 -33.33
CA THR A 183 20.09 86.75 -33.28
C THR A 183 20.59 86.94 -31.85
N HIS A 184 21.87 86.68 -31.61
CA HIS A 184 22.51 86.89 -30.32
C HIS A 184 22.38 88.36 -29.86
N ASP A 185 22.58 89.30 -30.78
CA ASP A 185 22.50 90.76 -30.57
C ASP A 185 21.10 91.19 -30.08
N ALA A 186 20.04 90.65 -30.69
CA ALA A 186 18.67 90.96 -30.33
C ALA A 186 18.32 90.54 -28.89
N VAL A 187 18.84 89.39 -28.44
CA VAL A 187 18.65 88.90 -27.07
C VAL A 187 19.31 89.83 -26.06
N ILE A 188 20.54 90.26 -26.34
CA ILE A 188 21.31 91.16 -25.45
C ILE A 188 20.59 92.50 -25.27
N TYR A 189 20.10 93.09 -26.37
CA TYR A 189 19.32 94.33 -26.31
C TYR A 189 18.02 94.19 -25.53
N ALA A 190 17.29 93.07 -25.68
CA ALA A 190 16.03 92.85 -24.98
C ALA A 190 16.19 92.81 -23.44
N VAL A 191 17.27 92.22 -22.93
CA VAL A 191 17.57 92.19 -21.48
C VAL A 191 18.01 93.56 -20.99
N ARG A 192 18.88 94.26 -21.73
CA ARG A 192 19.36 95.62 -21.38
C ARG A 192 18.21 96.60 -21.19
N ASP A 193 17.29 96.58 -22.15
CA ASP A 193 16.14 97.48 -22.22
C ASP A 193 15.01 97.07 -21.25
N GLY A 194 15.17 95.96 -20.52
CA GLY A 194 14.21 95.46 -19.53
C GLY A 194 12.94 94.86 -20.14
N LYS A 195 12.95 94.49 -21.43
CA LYS A 195 11.83 93.82 -22.10
C LYS A 195 11.63 92.40 -21.60
N VAL A 196 12.73 91.73 -21.23
CA VAL A 196 12.74 90.44 -20.56
C VAL A 196 13.63 90.49 -19.32
N ASP A 197 13.38 89.60 -18.36
CA ASP A 197 14.11 89.57 -17.09
C ASP A 197 15.54 89.06 -17.28
N ALA A 198 15.75 88.05 -18.13
CA ALA A 198 17.04 87.42 -18.41
C ALA A 198 17.12 86.87 -19.84
N GLY A 199 18.32 86.52 -20.30
CA GLY A 199 18.52 85.90 -21.60
C GLY A 199 19.85 85.15 -21.77
N THR A 200 20.05 84.58 -22.95
CA THR A 200 21.30 83.88 -23.29
C THR A 200 21.83 84.20 -24.69
N ALA A 201 23.16 84.35 -24.78
CA ALA A 201 23.88 84.55 -26.03
C ALA A 201 25.29 83.93 -25.93
N ARG A 202 26.01 83.81 -27.06
CA ARG A 202 27.39 83.33 -27.07
C ARG A 202 28.35 84.39 -26.55
N ALA A 203 29.42 83.93 -25.91
CA ALA A 203 30.43 84.81 -25.33
C ALA A 203 31.08 85.72 -26.39
N ASP A 204 31.45 85.17 -27.56
CA ASP A 204 32.06 85.89 -28.68
C ASP A 204 31.24 87.09 -29.18
N THR A 205 29.91 87.02 -29.05
CA THR A 205 29.03 88.14 -29.41
C THR A 205 29.12 89.30 -28.41
N PHE A 206 29.22 89.01 -27.12
CA PHE A 206 29.44 90.04 -26.10
C PHE A 206 30.77 90.77 -26.33
N GLU A 207 31.82 90.05 -26.75
CA GLU A 207 33.13 90.64 -27.03
C GLU A 207 33.05 91.60 -28.22
N ARG A 208 32.40 91.15 -29.29
CA ARG A 208 32.19 91.97 -30.50
C ARG A 208 31.38 93.22 -30.18
N MET A 209 30.20 93.10 -29.56
CA MET A 209 29.34 94.24 -29.27
C MET A 209 29.96 95.24 -28.28
N ARG A 210 30.78 94.76 -27.34
CA ARG A 210 31.57 95.65 -26.46
C ARG A 210 32.65 96.40 -27.25
N ALA A 211 33.38 95.70 -28.13
CA ALA A 211 34.41 96.32 -28.96
C ALA A 211 33.82 97.36 -29.92
N GLU A 212 32.59 97.13 -30.39
CA GLU A 212 31.80 98.06 -31.20
C GLU A 212 31.16 99.21 -30.38
N GLY A 213 31.23 99.15 -29.03
CA GLY A 213 30.70 100.17 -28.13
C GLY A 213 29.18 100.15 -27.94
N GLU A 214 28.51 99.07 -28.34
CA GLU A 214 27.04 98.94 -28.34
C GLU A 214 26.44 98.63 -26.96
N ILE A 215 27.23 98.04 -26.07
CA ILE A 215 26.83 97.63 -24.72
C ILE A 215 27.93 97.92 -23.69
N ASP A 216 27.54 98.26 -22.46
CA ASP A 216 28.45 98.18 -21.29
C ASP A 216 28.21 96.87 -20.56
N ILE A 217 29.26 96.05 -20.44
CA ILE A 217 29.19 94.77 -19.74
C ILE A 217 28.81 94.92 -18.26
N ASN A 218 29.11 96.06 -17.64
CA ASN A 218 28.78 96.33 -16.24
C ASN A 218 27.28 96.48 -15.97
N ASP A 219 26.46 96.66 -17.02
CA ASP A 219 25.01 96.73 -16.91
C ASP A 219 24.37 95.36 -16.64
N PHE A 220 25.13 94.28 -16.85
CA PHE A 220 24.64 92.92 -16.75
C PHE A 220 25.22 92.17 -15.55
N TYR A 221 24.41 91.26 -15.03
CA TYR A 221 24.84 90.22 -14.11
C TYR A 221 24.82 88.89 -14.86
N VAL A 222 25.97 88.23 -14.93
CA VAL A 222 26.10 86.89 -15.53
C VAL A 222 25.88 85.86 -14.43
N PHE A 223 25.03 84.87 -14.70
CA PHE A 223 24.82 83.75 -13.79
C PHE A 223 26.02 82.80 -13.90
N HIS A 224 26.87 82.82 -12.88
CA HIS A 224 28.05 81.95 -12.82
C HIS A 224 27.64 80.59 -12.24
N GLN A 225 27.69 79.53 -13.05
CA GLN A 225 27.41 78.17 -12.60
C GLN A 225 28.68 77.31 -12.53
N HIS A 226 29.65 77.56 -13.41
CA HIS A 226 30.91 76.84 -13.45
C HIS A 226 32.04 77.76 -12.97
N LEU A 227 32.19 77.87 -11.64
CA LEU A 227 33.39 78.46 -11.03
C LEU A 227 34.46 77.36 -10.95
N GLY A 228 34.95 76.96 -12.10
CA GLY A 228 36.08 76.05 -12.27
C GLY A 228 37.21 76.78 -12.98
N LYS A 229 38.45 76.39 -12.69
CA LYS A 229 39.66 76.85 -13.37
C LYS A 229 39.60 76.49 -14.87
N GLU A 230 38.94 77.31 -15.67
CA GLU A 230 39.21 77.42 -17.10
C GLU A 230 39.83 78.79 -17.34
N GLU A 231 41.03 78.72 -17.91
CA GLU A 231 42.07 79.74 -18.04
C GLU A 231 41.58 80.96 -18.84
N ASP A 232 41.96 82.17 -18.37
CA ASP A 232 41.99 83.47 -19.09
C ASP A 232 40.95 83.67 -20.21
N LEU A 233 39.71 83.27 -19.97
CA LEU A 233 38.62 83.63 -20.87
C LEU A 233 38.32 85.12 -20.68
N PRO A 234 38.33 85.93 -21.75
CA PRO A 234 38.16 87.37 -21.63
C PRO A 234 36.78 87.78 -21.10
N PHE A 235 35.81 86.84 -21.07
CA PHE A 235 34.45 87.06 -20.61
C PHE A 235 33.95 85.96 -19.68
N PRO A 236 33.15 86.31 -18.65
CA PRO A 236 32.52 85.31 -17.81
C PRO A 236 31.47 84.53 -18.61
N HIS A 237 31.53 83.20 -18.53
CA HIS A 237 30.60 82.30 -19.19
C HIS A 237 29.70 81.60 -18.17
N SER A 238 28.55 81.12 -18.65
CA SER A 238 27.58 80.36 -17.86
C SER A 238 27.54 78.90 -18.23
N THR A 239 27.93 78.55 -19.46
CA THR A 239 27.84 77.17 -19.98
C THR A 239 29.20 76.51 -20.12
N ARG A 240 29.22 75.17 -20.12
CA ARG A 240 30.40 74.37 -20.51
C ARG A 240 30.86 74.69 -21.95
N GLY A 241 32.14 74.46 -22.27
CA GLY A 241 32.72 74.66 -23.60
C GLY A 241 32.42 73.53 -24.60
N TYR A 242 32.46 73.82 -25.91
CA TYR A 242 32.28 72.82 -26.99
C TYR A 242 33.11 73.13 -28.24
N PRO A 243 33.58 72.12 -29.02
CA PRO A 243 34.48 72.30 -30.16
C PRO A 243 33.82 72.92 -31.39
N GLU A 244 34.66 73.48 -32.27
CA GLU A 244 34.27 74.16 -33.51
C GLU A 244 33.77 73.23 -34.64
N TRP A 245 33.60 73.70 -35.87
CA TRP A 245 33.09 72.87 -36.99
C TRP A 245 34.15 71.84 -37.45
N PRO A 246 33.77 70.57 -37.63
CA PRO A 246 34.66 69.57 -38.19
C PRO A 246 34.55 69.53 -39.71
N PHE A 247 35.67 69.23 -40.35
CA PHE A 247 35.71 68.72 -41.72
C PHE A 247 35.63 67.20 -41.64
N ALA A 248 34.67 66.58 -42.34
CA ALA A 248 34.38 65.16 -42.23
C ALA A 248 34.29 64.47 -43.60
N VAL A 249 34.67 63.19 -43.64
CA VAL A 249 34.59 62.33 -44.84
C VAL A 249 33.32 61.49 -44.80
N VAL A 250 32.66 61.37 -45.97
CA VAL A 250 31.46 60.56 -46.17
C VAL A 250 31.84 59.11 -46.45
N LYS A 251 30.99 58.17 -46.00
CA LYS A 251 31.31 56.73 -45.96
C LYS A 251 31.75 56.09 -47.29
N HIS A 252 31.26 56.59 -48.42
CA HIS A 252 31.58 56.03 -49.73
C HIS A 252 32.95 56.50 -50.27
N THR A 253 33.49 57.60 -49.71
CA THR A 253 34.75 58.17 -50.14
C THR A 253 35.91 57.32 -49.64
N SER A 254 36.86 57.03 -50.53
CA SER A 254 37.95 56.11 -50.21
C SER A 254 38.85 56.63 -49.07
N ASP A 255 39.29 55.73 -48.19
CA ASP A 255 40.22 56.03 -47.10
C ASP A 255 41.55 56.63 -47.59
N GLU A 256 41.97 56.28 -48.81
CA GLU A 256 43.19 56.84 -49.41
C GLU A 256 43.02 58.32 -49.76
N LEU A 257 41.88 58.70 -50.34
CA LEU A 257 41.56 60.09 -50.64
C LEU A 257 41.38 60.89 -49.34
N ALA A 258 40.69 60.32 -48.34
CA ALA A 258 40.51 60.95 -47.03
C ALA A 258 41.86 61.30 -46.38
N LYS A 259 42.85 60.39 -46.45
CA LYS A 259 44.21 60.63 -45.93
C LYS A 259 44.93 61.76 -46.66
N LYS A 260 44.83 61.83 -47.98
CA LYS A 260 45.45 62.90 -48.79
C LYS A 260 44.86 64.27 -48.42
N VAL A 261 43.53 64.35 -48.27
CA VAL A 261 42.82 65.58 -47.88
C VAL A 261 43.20 66.03 -46.47
N VAL A 262 43.27 65.11 -45.49
CA VAL A 262 43.74 65.45 -44.13
C VAL A 262 45.12 66.08 -44.12
N ILE A 263 46.06 65.45 -44.83
CA ILE A 263 47.45 65.92 -44.86
C ILE A 263 47.51 67.33 -45.44
N ALA A 264 46.79 67.59 -46.53
CA ALA A 264 46.73 68.92 -47.13
C ALA A 264 46.10 69.97 -46.18
N LEU A 265 44.96 69.67 -45.55
CA LEU A 265 44.30 70.60 -44.63
C LEU A 265 45.20 70.97 -43.42
N LEU A 266 45.88 69.98 -42.84
CA LEU A 266 46.77 70.21 -41.68
C LEU A 266 48.07 70.96 -42.06
N GLN A 267 48.44 70.99 -43.35
CA GLN A 267 49.60 71.73 -43.86
C GLN A 267 49.25 73.14 -44.35
N MET A 268 47.97 73.54 -44.28
CA MET A 268 47.51 74.86 -44.74
C MET A 268 48.12 76.00 -43.90
N PRO A 269 48.86 76.95 -44.50
CA PRO A 269 49.45 78.07 -43.75
C PRO A 269 48.39 79.04 -43.20
N GLU A 270 48.58 79.55 -41.97
CA GLU A 270 47.62 80.41 -41.23
C GLU A 270 47.26 81.75 -41.94
N HIS A 271 48.12 82.21 -42.84
CA HIS A 271 47.94 83.46 -43.61
C HIS A 271 47.74 83.20 -45.11
N SER A 272 47.42 81.96 -45.48
CA SER A 272 47.07 81.61 -46.85
C SER A 272 45.73 82.23 -47.25
N LEU A 273 45.52 82.40 -48.57
CA LEU A 273 44.26 82.89 -49.12
C LEU A 273 43.02 82.13 -48.57
N PRO A 274 43.00 80.77 -48.49
CA PRO A 274 41.86 80.06 -47.90
C PRO A 274 41.63 80.36 -46.42
N ALA A 275 42.68 80.49 -45.61
CA ALA A 275 42.53 80.80 -44.19
C ALA A 275 41.96 82.21 -43.97
N ILE A 276 42.41 83.19 -44.76
CA ILE A 276 41.92 84.56 -44.70
C ILE A 276 40.45 84.64 -45.18
N ALA A 277 40.11 83.96 -46.28
CA ALA A 277 38.76 83.95 -46.83
C ALA A 277 37.74 83.33 -45.86
N ALA A 278 38.09 82.21 -45.22
CA ALA A 278 37.26 81.56 -44.22
C ALA A 278 37.29 82.26 -42.83
N ASN A 279 38.06 83.34 -42.70
CA ASN A 279 38.34 84.04 -41.42
C ASN A 279 38.76 83.07 -40.30
N CYS A 280 39.62 82.10 -40.61
CA CYS A 280 40.07 81.07 -39.71
C CYS A 280 41.60 81.10 -39.51
N GLY A 281 42.08 80.42 -38.47
CA GLY A 281 43.50 80.17 -38.20
C GLY A 281 44.02 78.88 -38.84
N GLY A 282 43.27 78.28 -39.77
CA GLY A 282 43.57 76.98 -40.38
C GLY A 282 42.85 75.82 -39.69
N TRP A 283 43.47 74.64 -39.72
CA TRP A 283 42.87 73.37 -39.31
C TRP A 283 43.75 72.63 -38.31
N THR A 284 43.13 71.97 -37.34
CA THR A 284 43.81 71.10 -36.37
C THR A 284 43.30 69.67 -36.47
N THR A 285 43.99 68.75 -35.79
CA THR A 285 43.53 67.36 -35.65
C THR A 285 42.13 67.32 -35.05
N PRO A 286 41.28 66.34 -35.43
CA PRO A 286 39.89 66.32 -34.98
C PRO A 286 39.73 66.37 -33.47
N LEU A 287 38.94 67.32 -32.98
CA LEU A 287 38.68 67.46 -31.56
C LEU A 287 37.62 66.48 -31.05
N ASN A 288 37.43 66.47 -29.73
CA ASN A 288 36.45 65.62 -29.07
C ASN A 288 35.06 66.30 -29.04
N TYR A 289 34.13 65.80 -29.87
CA TYR A 289 32.74 66.26 -29.92
C TYR A 289 31.84 65.62 -28.85
N GLN A 290 32.41 64.88 -27.90
CA GLN A 290 31.65 64.29 -26.79
C GLN A 290 30.85 65.33 -25.98
N PRO A 291 31.37 66.54 -25.66
CA PRO A 291 30.58 67.55 -24.96
C PRO A 291 29.30 67.95 -25.71
N VAL A 292 29.35 67.97 -27.06
CA VAL A 292 28.20 68.21 -27.92
C VAL A 292 27.23 67.04 -27.86
N ARG A 293 27.75 65.80 -27.99
CA ARG A 293 26.96 64.57 -27.86
C ARG A 293 26.23 64.52 -26.51
N ASP A 294 26.91 64.85 -25.42
CA ASP A 294 26.35 64.81 -24.06
C ASP A 294 25.26 65.88 -23.88
N CYS A 295 25.48 67.09 -24.40
CA CYS A 295 24.45 68.13 -24.38
C CYS A 295 23.19 67.69 -25.13
N LEU A 296 23.32 67.18 -26.36
CA LEU A 296 22.17 66.73 -27.15
C LEU A 296 21.46 65.53 -26.50
N LYS A 297 22.22 64.59 -25.91
CA LYS A 297 21.70 63.44 -25.15
C LYS A 297 20.92 63.87 -23.92
N GLU A 298 21.50 64.72 -23.09
CA GLU A 298 20.88 65.17 -21.84
C GLU A 298 19.60 65.94 -22.12
N LEU A 299 19.60 66.78 -23.14
CA LEU A 299 18.41 67.52 -23.57
C LEU A 299 17.38 66.66 -24.30
N LYS A 300 17.77 65.47 -24.79
CA LYS A 300 16.97 64.61 -25.66
C LYS A 300 16.52 65.35 -26.92
N VAL A 301 17.49 65.90 -27.65
CA VAL A 301 17.28 66.60 -28.92
C VAL A 301 18.19 66.05 -30.02
N GLY A 302 17.93 66.43 -31.27
CA GLY A 302 18.65 65.93 -32.43
C GLY A 302 18.52 64.40 -32.55
N PRO A 303 19.64 63.66 -32.69
CA PRO A 303 19.60 62.20 -32.90
C PRO A 303 19.21 61.45 -31.61
N TYR A 304 19.07 62.17 -30.49
CA TYR A 304 18.69 61.64 -29.19
C TYR A 304 17.26 62.02 -28.77
N LYS A 305 16.45 62.60 -29.68
CA LYS A 305 15.04 62.99 -29.40
C LYS A 305 14.19 61.80 -28.93
N ASP A 306 14.42 60.64 -29.54
CA ASP A 306 13.76 59.39 -29.20
C ASP A 306 14.69 58.44 -28.45
N LEU A 307 15.74 58.95 -27.80
CA LEU A 307 16.63 58.11 -27.01
C LEU A 307 15.86 57.45 -25.86
N GLY A 308 15.75 56.13 -25.93
CA GLY A 308 14.94 55.31 -25.02
C GLY A 308 13.52 55.00 -25.52
N LYS A 309 13.15 55.39 -26.73
CA LYS A 309 11.91 54.97 -27.42
C LYS A 309 12.29 54.10 -28.61
N ILE A 310 11.76 52.89 -28.65
CA ILE A 310 11.99 51.93 -29.74
C ILE A 310 10.79 52.00 -30.68
N THR A 311 10.98 52.25 -31.98
CA THR A 311 9.89 52.15 -32.96
C THR A 311 9.83 50.73 -33.56
N LEU A 312 8.64 50.33 -34.02
CA LEU A 312 8.43 48.99 -34.59
C LEU A 312 9.29 48.75 -35.84
N SER A 313 9.48 49.78 -36.66
CA SER A 313 10.36 49.73 -37.83
C SER A 313 11.81 49.41 -37.47
N ASP A 314 12.33 49.95 -36.37
CA ASP A 314 13.70 49.70 -35.91
C ASP A 314 13.91 48.26 -35.46
N VAL A 315 12.90 47.69 -34.81
CA VAL A 315 12.90 46.28 -34.40
C VAL A 315 12.89 45.37 -35.62
N PHE A 316 12.02 45.64 -36.60
CA PHE A 316 11.91 44.83 -37.80
C PHE A 316 13.21 44.83 -38.62
N ARG A 317 13.82 46.00 -38.85
CA ARG A 317 15.04 46.10 -39.67
C ARG A 317 16.25 45.44 -39.00
N LYS A 318 16.42 45.61 -37.69
CA LYS A 318 17.57 45.06 -36.94
C LYS A 318 17.46 43.56 -36.66
N TYR A 319 16.24 43.09 -36.39
CA TYR A 319 16.01 41.71 -35.94
C TYR A 319 15.27 40.87 -36.98
N TRP A 320 15.15 41.28 -38.25
CA TRP A 320 14.32 40.57 -39.24
C TRP A 320 14.59 39.05 -39.29
N TYR A 321 15.85 38.64 -39.22
CA TYR A 321 16.25 37.23 -39.18
C TYR A 321 15.84 36.54 -37.87
N TRP A 322 16.00 37.22 -36.74
CA TRP A 322 15.53 36.74 -35.43
C TRP A 322 14.00 36.74 -35.32
N ILE A 323 13.30 37.64 -35.99
CA ILE A 323 11.84 37.68 -36.10
C ILE A 323 11.36 36.53 -36.98
N LEU A 324 12.10 36.17 -38.02
CA LEU A 324 11.78 35.02 -38.87
C LEU A 324 12.04 33.70 -38.13
N ILE A 325 13.16 33.58 -37.41
CA ILE A 325 13.43 32.45 -36.51
C ILE A 325 12.39 32.38 -35.40
N ALA A 326 12.10 33.51 -34.74
CA ALA A 326 11.06 33.59 -33.72
C ALA A 326 9.69 33.27 -34.30
N GLY A 327 9.42 33.60 -35.57
CA GLY A 327 8.18 33.25 -36.28
C GLY A 327 8.09 31.76 -36.57
N ILE A 328 9.19 31.10 -36.95
CA ILE A 328 9.25 29.64 -37.12
C ILE A 328 9.13 28.95 -35.77
N ILE A 329 9.87 29.41 -34.75
CA ILE A 329 9.75 28.92 -33.37
C ILE A 329 8.34 29.17 -32.85
N PHE A 330 7.73 30.32 -33.15
CA PHE A 330 6.37 30.63 -32.75
C PHE A 330 5.38 29.73 -33.49
N LEU A 331 5.55 29.43 -34.78
CA LEU A 331 4.72 28.46 -35.51
C LEU A 331 4.89 27.04 -34.95
N LEU A 332 6.12 26.62 -34.65
CA LEU A 332 6.41 25.34 -34.01
C LEU A 332 5.84 25.29 -32.59
N MET A 333 6.00 26.35 -31.81
CA MET A 333 5.44 26.49 -30.46
C MET A 333 3.93 26.59 -30.51
N THR A 334 3.32 27.25 -31.49
CA THR A 334 1.87 27.33 -31.64
C THR A 334 1.32 25.99 -32.09
N GLY A 335 2.00 25.28 -33.00
CA GLY A 335 1.69 23.90 -33.36
C GLY A 335 1.83 22.95 -32.17
N PHE A 336 2.89 23.12 -31.38
CA PHE A 336 3.13 22.37 -30.14
C PHE A 336 2.14 22.73 -29.04
N ILE A 337 1.71 23.99 -28.93
CA ILE A 337 0.68 24.46 -28.01
C ILE A 337 -0.68 23.94 -28.45
N ILE A 338 -1.02 23.94 -29.74
CA ILE A 338 -2.25 23.34 -30.26
C ILE A 338 -2.22 21.83 -30.03
N MET A 339 -1.09 21.16 -30.24
CA MET A 339 -0.90 19.75 -29.93
C MET A 339 -1.02 19.50 -28.42
N ILE A 340 -0.44 20.35 -27.56
CA ILE A 340 -0.57 20.31 -26.11
C ILE A 340 -1.99 20.63 -25.68
N LEU A 341 -2.71 21.54 -26.33
CA LEU A 341 -4.09 21.88 -26.00
C LEU A 341 -5.05 20.79 -26.45
N LYS A 342 -4.80 20.15 -27.60
CA LYS A 342 -5.50 18.93 -28.02
C LYS A 342 -5.18 17.79 -27.07
N LEU A 343 -3.90 17.53 -26.79
CA LEU A 343 -3.47 16.52 -25.84
C LEU A 343 -3.96 16.81 -24.42
N ASN A 344 -4.02 18.07 -23.97
CA ASN A 344 -4.56 18.47 -22.68
C ASN A 344 -6.08 18.41 -22.68
N ARG A 345 -6.75 18.62 -23.82
CA ARG A 345 -8.20 18.44 -23.94
C ARG A 345 -8.55 16.95 -23.96
N ASP A 346 -7.73 16.12 -24.60
CA ASP A 346 -7.86 14.67 -24.64
C ASP A 346 -7.46 14.06 -23.29
N ILE A 347 -6.41 14.56 -22.64
CA ILE A 347 -6.02 14.23 -21.26
C ILE A 347 -7.08 14.75 -20.30
N LYS A 348 -7.64 15.96 -20.46
CA LYS A 348 -8.74 16.43 -19.58
C LYS A 348 -10.01 15.63 -19.83
N ALA A 349 -10.34 15.28 -21.07
CA ALA A 349 -11.48 14.43 -21.36
C ALA A 349 -11.26 13.00 -20.84
N SER A 350 -10.04 12.48 -20.98
CA SER A 350 -9.62 11.19 -20.43
C SER A 350 -9.48 11.23 -18.92
N GLN A 351 -9.11 12.36 -18.31
CA GLN A 351 -9.05 12.55 -16.86
C GLN A 351 -10.43 12.80 -16.29
N VAL A 352 -11.37 13.42 -17.03
CA VAL A 352 -12.77 13.52 -16.61
C VAL A 352 -13.44 12.16 -16.75
N LYS A 353 -13.17 11.40 -17.81
CA LYS A 353 -13.60 10.00 -17.92
C LYS A 353 -12.96 9.11 -16.86
N LEU A 354 -11.64 9.17 -16.69
CA LEU A 354 -10.91 8.40 -15.69
C LEU A 354 -11.26 8.86 -14.28
N ARG A 355 -11.50 10.16 -14.02
CA ARG A 355 -12.01 10.60 -12.70
C ARG A 355 -13.46 10.23 -12.51
N ALA A 356 -14.29 10.20 -13.54
CA ALA A 356 -15.66 9.69 -13.44
C ALA A 356 -15.63 8.19 -13.17
N GLU A 357 -14.78 7.42 -13.86
CA GLU A 357 -14.54 6.00 -13.63
C GLU A 357 -13.88 5.74 -12.27
N ILE A 358 -12.93 6.58 -11.82
CA ILE A 358 -12.32 6.49 -10.48
C ILE A 358 -13.35 6.88 -9.42
N ILE A 359 -14.16 7.90 -9.61
CA ILE A 359 -15.22 8.27 -8.65
C ILE A 359 -16.31 7.20 -8.64
N GLU A 360 -16.64 6.60 -9.78
CA GLU A 360 -17.57 5.47 -9.87
C GLU A 360 -16.96 4.23 -9.22
N HIS A 361 -15.68 3.96 -9.43
CA HIS A 361 -14.94 2.86 -8.81
C HIS A 361 -14.76 3.09 -7.30
N GLU A 362 -14.40 4.30 -6.86
CA GLU A 362 -14.29 4.68 -5.46
C GLU A 362 -15.65 4.66 -4.78
N ARG A 363 -16.73 5.08 -5.45
CA ARG A 363 -18.09 4.95 -4.93
C ARG A 363 -18.51 3.49 -4.85
N ALA A 364 -18.25 2.70 -5.89
CA ALA A 364 -18.52 1.26 -5.90
C ALA A 364 -17.67 0.54 -4.84
N GLU A 365 -16.42 0.97 -4.61
CA GLU A 365 -15.51 0.43 -3.62
C GLU A 365 -15.93 0.84 -2.21
N ILE A 366 -16.36 2.09 -1.99
CA ILE A 366 -16.92 2.54 -0.71
C ILE A 366 -18.26 1.85 -0.43
N GLU A 367 -19.13 1.69 -1.44
CA GLU A 367 -20.39 0.94 -1.30
C GLU A 367 -20.12 -0.54 -1.06
N LEU A 368 -19.11 -1.12 -1.72
CA LEU A 368 -18.67 -2.49 -1.51
C LEU A 368 -18.08 -2.67 -0.11
N ILE A 369 -17.25 -1.74 0.37
CA ILE A 369 -16.68 -1.74 1.72
C ILE A 369 -17.81 -1.60 2.74
N LYS A 370 -18.74 -0.65 2.57
CA LYS A 370 -19.90 -0.51 3.47
C LYS A 370 -20.80 -1.73 3.45
N ALA A 371 -21.05 -2.33 2.29
CA ALA A 371 -21.83 -3.55 2.17
C ALA A 371 -21.10 -4.74 2.82
N LYS A 372 -19.77 -4.82 2.67
CA LYS A 372 -18.91 -5.82 3.31
C LYS A 372 -18.90 -5.65 4.82
N GLU A 373 -18.67 -4.44 5.32
CA GLU A 373 -18.70 -4.12 6.76
C GLU A 373 -20.08 -4.40 7.35
N ALA A 374 -21.16 -4.05 6.65
CA ALA A 374 -22.52 -4.38 7.08
C ALA A 374 -22.78 -5.90 7.08
N ALA A 375 -22.28 -6.62 6.08
CA ALA A 375 -22.38 -8.08 6.01
C ALA A 375 -21.56 -8.78 7.11
N GLU A 376 -20.34 -8.30 7.39
CA GLU A 376 -19.47 -8.80 8.46
C GLU A 376 -20.06 -8.49 9.83
N ALA A 377 -20.56 -7.27 10.05
CA ALA A 377 -21.25 -6.90 11.28
C ALA A 377 -22.52 -7.75 11.49
N ALA A 378 -23.29 -7.99 10.44
CA ALA A 378 -24.47 -8.87 10.50
C ALA A 378 -24.06 -10.33 10.78
N ALA A 379 -22.97 -10.83 10.21
CA ALA A 379 -22.46 -12.18 10.46
C ALA A 379 -21.96 -12.34 11.90
N VAL A 380 -21.23 -11.35 12.43
CA VAL A 380 -20.77 -11.34 13.82
C VAL A 380 -21.97 -11.28 14.78
N ALA A 381 -22.92 -10.38 14.57
CA ALA A 381 -24.12 -10.27 15.38
C ALA A 381 -24.97 -11.56 15.33
N LYS A 382 -25.09 -12.20 14.16
CA LYS A 382 -25.76 -13.51 14.00
C LYS A 382 -25.05 -14.60 14.79
N SER A 383 -23.71 -14.64 14.76
CA SER A 383 -22.91 -15.62 15.51
C SER A 383 -23.02 -15.43 17.02
N GLU A 384 -22.94 -14.18 17.50
CA GLU A 384 -23.11 -13.85 18.93
C GLU A 384 -24.54 -14.13 19.42
N PHE A 385 -25.55 -13.80 18.63
CA PHE A 385 -26.94 -14.13 18.93
C PHE A 385 -27.14 -15.64 19.09
N LEU A 386 -26.62 -16.45 18.16
CA LEU A 386 -26.72 -17.91 18.23
C LEU A 386 -25.95 -18.48 19.43
N ALA A 387 -24.76 -17.95 19.73
CA ALA A 387 -23.99 -18.36 20.91
C ALA A 387 -24.74 -18.11 22.22
N ASN A 388 -25.32 -16.91 22.37
CA ASN A 388 -26.10 -16.55 23.56
C ASN A 388 -27.39 -17.38 23.66
N MET A 389 -28.12 -17.54 22.56
CA MET A 389 -29.32 -18.37 22.52
C MET A 389 -29.04 -19.82 22.89
N SER A 390 -27.91 -20.39 22.48
CA SER A 390 -27.58 -21.75 22.87
C SER A 390 -27.35 -21.89 24.37
N HIS A 391 -26.70 -20.93 25.03
CA HIS A 391 -26.56 -20.95 26.49
C HIS A 391 -27.93 -20.87 27.20
N GLU A 392 -28.80 -19.98 26.71
CA GLU A 392 -30.17 -19.81 27.22
C GLU A 392 -31.05 -21.05 26.99
N ILE A 393 -30.81 -21.84 25.94
CA ILE A 393 -31.55 -23.10 25.70
C ILE A 393 -30.88 -24.28 26.40
N ARG A 394 -29.55 -24.33 26.50
CA ARG A 394 -28.82 -25.45 27.15
C ARG A 394 -29.20 -25.59 28.63
N THR A 395 -29.32 -24.47 29.32
CA THR A 395 -29.62 -24.43 30.76
C THR A 395 -30.96 -25.11 31.11
N PRO A 396 -32.11 -24.74 30.52
CA PRO A 396 -33.37 -25.44 30.78
C PRO A 396 -33.35 -26.89 30.28
N MET A 397 -32.64 -27.19 29.18
CA MET A 397 -32.53 -28.56 28.67
C MET A 397 -31.76 -29.49 29.59
N HIS A 398 -30.65 -29.03 30.19
CA HIS A 398 -29.94 -29.78 31.22
C HIS A 398 -30.83 -29.99 32.46
N GLY A 399 -31.68 -29.01 32.80
CA GLY A 399 -32.67 -29.17 33.87
C GLY A 399 -33.70 -30.27 33.57
N VAL A 400 -34.24 -30.33 32.34
CA VAL A 400 -35.14 -31.40 31.90
C VAL A 400 -34.45 -32.76 31.95
N ILE A 401 -33.21 -32.86 31.45
CA ILE A 401 -32.44 -34.10 31.48
C ILE A 401 -32.25 -34.56 32.91
N ALA A 402 -31.71 -33.71 33.79
CA ALA A 402 -31.46 -34.04 35.19
C ALA A 402 -32.75 -34.48 35.90
N ALA A 403 -33.87 -33.77 35.71
CA ALA A 403 -35.15 -34.14 36.30
C ALA A 403 -35.65 -35.50 35.81
N THR A 404 -35.52 -35.80 34.51
CA THR A 404 -35.87 -37.11 33.96
C THR A 404 -34.94 -38.23 34.44
N GLU A 405 -33.64 -37.95 34.58
CA GLU A 405 -32.63 -38.88 35.06
C GLU A 405 -32.87 -39.26 36.53
N LEU A 406 -33.20 -38.27 37.36
CA LEU A 406 -33.58 -38.48 38.75
C LEU A 406 -34.88 -39.30 38.85
N ALA A 407 -35.90 -38.92 38.07
CA ALA A 407 -37.17 -39.64 38.06
C ALA A 407 -36.97 -41.11 37.66
N LEU A 408 -36.23 -41.39 36.57
CA LEU A 408 -35.96 -42.75 36.08
C LEU A 408 -35.23 -43.66 37.09
N ASN A 409 -34.59 -43.10 38.11
CA ASN A 409 -33.95 -43.86 39.19
C ASN A 409 -34.92 -44.25 40.32
N GLU A 410 -36.18 -43.80 40.30
CA GLU A 410 -37.21 -44.18 41.27
C GLU A 410 -38.03 -45.40 40.79
N GLU A 411 -38.60 -46.16 41.74
CA GLU A 411 -39.54 -47.24 41.40
C GLU A 411 -40.83 -46.66 40.79
N MET A 412 -41.14 -47.05 39.55
CA MET A 412 -42.33 -46.55 38.87
C MET A 412 -42.97 -47.58 37.92
N PRO A 413 -44.22 -47.36 37.47
CA PRO A 413 -44.85 -48.20 36.47
C PRO A 413 -44.11 -48.14 35.11
N PRO A 414 -43.96 -49.26 34.38
CA PRO A 414 -43.21 -49.31 33.10
C PRO A 414 -43.66 -48.31 32.04
N LYS A 415 -44.93 -47.90 32.08
CA LYS A 415 -45.48 -46.92 31.15
C LYS A 415 -45.00 -45.49 31.44
N THR A 416 -44.78 -45.15 32.71
CA THR A 416 -44.24 -43.86 33.15
C THR A 416 -42.75 -43.79 32.88
N GLU A 417 -42.03 -44.88 33.15
CA GLU A 417 -40.61 -45.04 32.80
C GLU A 417 -40.39 -44.79 31.31
N HIS A 418 -41.16 -45.47 30.45
CA HIS A 418 -41.11 -45.26 29.01
C HIS A 418 -41.39 -43.81 28.57
N TYR A 419 -42.30 -43.08 29.24
CA TYR A 419 -42.54 -41.67 28.93
C TYR A 419 -41.38 -40.78 29.34
N LEU A 420 -40.73 -41.06 30.47
CA LEU A 420 -39.55 -40.32 30.91
C LEU A 420 -38.34 -40.59 30.02
N GLU A 421 -38.11 -41.84 29.61
CA GLU A 421 -37.10 -42.20 28.60
C GLU A 421 -37.33 -41.43 27.29
N LEU A 422 -38.59 -41.30 26.85
CA LEU A 422 -38.94 -40.57 25.64
C LEU A 422 -38.66 -39.07 25.78
N ILE A 423 -39.00 -38.46 26.91
CA ILE A 423 -38.70 -37.05 27.20
C ILE A 423 -37.18 -36.83 27.24
N GLN A 424 -36.45 -37.71 27.93
CA GLN A 424 -34.99 -37.64 28.06
C GLN A 424 -34.30 -37.79 26.69
N SER A 425 -34.69 -38.78 25.90
CA SER A 425 -34.19 -38.97 24.53
C SER A 425 -34.48 -37.74 23.65
N SER A 426 -35.66 -37.14 23.81
CA SER A 426 -36.03 -35.92 23.07
C SER A 426 -35.18 -34.73 23.50
N ALA A 427 -34.86 -34.64 24.79
CA ALA A 427 -34.04 -33.58 25.36
C ALA A 427 -32.58 -33.65 24.89
N TYR A 428 -31.98 -34.84 24.91
CA TYR A 428 -30.64 -35.07 24.34
C TYR A 428 -30.61 -34.81 22.83
N SER A 429 -31.64 -35.23 22.09
CA SER A 429 -31.76 -34.94 20.67
C SER A 429 -31.74 -33.43 20.41
N LEU A 430 -32.56 -32.66 21.13
CA LEU A 430 -32.63 -31.20 20.97
C LEU A 430 -31.30 -30.51 21.32
N LEU A 431 -30.60 -30.94 22.38
CA LEU A 431 -29.25 -30.46 22.68
C LEU A 431 -28.25 -30.75 21.56
N GLY A 432 -28.32 -31.95 20.97
CA GLY A 432 -27.54 -32.31 19.78
C GLY A 432 -27.80 -31.35 18.62
N ILE A 433 -29.07 -31.07 18.31
CA ILE A 433 -29.47 -30.12 17.26
C ILE A 433 -28.90 -28.72 17.52
N ILE A 434 -29.02 -28.22 18.74
CA ILE A 434 -28.53 -26.90 19.11
C ILE A 434 -27.01 -26.83 18.98
N ASN A 435 -26.30 -27.87 19.44
CA ASN A 435 -24.85 -27.95 19.32
C ASN A 435 -24.42 -28.02 17.84
N ASP A 436 -25.14 -28.75 16.98
CA ASP A 436 -24.88 -28.79 15.53
C ASP A 436 -25.03 -27.40 14.89
N ILE A 437 -26.09 -26.65 15.24
CA ILE A 437 -26.33 -25.29 14.73
C ILE A 437 -25.22 -24.34 15.19
N LEU A 438 -24.80 -24.46 16.46
CA LEU A 438 -23.70 -23.67 16.99
C LEU A 438 -22.37 -23.98 16.30
N ASP A 439 -22.03 -25.27 16.16
CA ASP A 439 -20.80 -25.70 15.52
C ASP A 439 -20.77 -25.22 14.06
N PHE A 440 -21.89 -25.37 13.34
CA PHE A 440 -22.03 -24.81 11.99
C PHE A 440 -21.79 -23.28 11.97
N SER A 441 -22.42 -22.53 12.88
CA SER A 441 -22.23 -21.08 12.96
C SER A 441 -20.80 -20.67 13.33
N LYS A 442 -20.12 -21.42 14.21
CA LYS A 442 -18.73 -21.16 14.59
C LYS A 442 -17.77 -21.48 13.45
N ILE A 443 -18.04 -22.52 12.67
CA ILE A 443 -17.23 -22.87 11.51
C ILE A 443 -17.40 -21.85 10.39
N GLU A 444 -18.63 -21.40 10.10
CA GLU A 444 -18.94 -20.34 9.13
C GLU A 444 -18.25 -19.01 9.48
N ALA A 445 -18.15 -18.70 10.78
CA ALA A 445 -17.47 -17.50 11.28
C ALA A 445 -15.94 -17.65 11.44
N GLU A 446 -15.34 -18.78 11.02
CA GLU A 446 -13.92 -19.13 11.23
C GLU A 446 -13.44 -19.13 12.70
N LYS A 447 -14.37 -19.13 13.66
CA LYS A 447 -14.07 -19.08 15.11
C LYS A 447 -13.81 -20.45 15.75
N LEU A 448 -13.87 -21.54 14.99
CA LEU A 448 -13.64 -22.90 15.52
C LEU A 448 -12.13 -23.18 15.67
N GLY A 449 -11.63 -23.14 16.90
CA GLY A 449 -10.26 -23.53 17.23
C GLY A 449 -10.07 -25.05 17.18
N PHE A 450 -8.95 -25.50 16.60
CA PHE A 450 -8.48 -26.88 16.65
C PHE A 450 -7.44 -27.03 17.77
N GLU A 451 -7.60 -28.05 18.60
CA GLU A 451 -6.66 -28.37 19.67
C GLU A 451 -5.73 -29.49 19.25
N ILE A 452 -4.53 -29.13 18.76
CA ILE A 452 -3.51 -30.11 18.36
C ILE A 452 -2.87 -30.71 19.61
N ARG A 453 -3.12 -31.99 19.87
CA ARG A 453 -2.54 -32.75 20.98
C ARG A 453 -2.13 -34.17 20.57
N PRO A 454 -1.17 -34.80 21.28
CA PRO A 454 -0.91 -36.22 21.11
C PRO A 454 -2.11 -37.06 21.52
N PHE A 455 -2.45 -38.09 20.74
CA PHE A 455 -3.53 -39.03 21.04
C PHE A 455 -3.26 -40.41 20.43
N ARG A 456 -4.01 -41.41 20.91
CA ARG A 456 -4.03 -42.76 20.31
C ARG A 456 -5.26 -42.93 19.43
N LEU A 457 -5.05 -43.40 18.20
CA LEU A 457 -6.11 -43.62 17.23
C LEU A 457 -7.16 -44.61 17.74
N ASP A 458 -6.71 -45.74 18.29
CA ASP A 458 -7.58 -46.79 18.83
C ASP A 458 -8.58 -46.21 19.85
N GLU A 459 -8.12 -45.35 20.76
CA GLU A 459 -8.98 -44.76 21.79
C GLU A 459 -10.06 -43.83 21.23
N VAL A 460 -9.81 -43.19 20.09
CA VAL A 460 -10.79 -42.33 19.42
C VAL A 460 -11.85 -43.19 18.74
N ILE A 461 -11.44 -44.27 18.08
CA ILE A 461 -12.35 -45.24 17.45
C ILE A 461 -13.24 -45.90 18.51
N ASP A 462 -12.66 -46.38 19.62
CA ASP A 462 -13.37 -46.99 20.74
C ASP A 462 -14.49 -46.07 21.25
N ARG A 463 -14.12 -44.82 21.61
CA ARG A 463 -15.08 -43.84 22.14
C ARG A 463 -16.16 -43.45 21.14
N SER A 464 -15.86 -43.50 19.84
CA SER A 464 -16.87 -43.25 18.80
C SER A 464 -17.86 -44.40 18.67
N ILE A 465 -17.42 -45.65 18.87
CA ILE A 465 -18.27 -46.84 18.77
C ILE A 465 -19.10 -47.05 20.03
N ASP A 466 -18.53 -46.87 21.23
CA ASP A 466 -19.16 -47.12 22.52
C ASP A 466 -20.55 -46.47 22.66
N VAL A 467 -20.73 -45.29 22.06
CA VAL A 467 -21.99 -44.54 22.06
C VAL A 467 -23.13 -45.29 21.35
N PHE A 468 -22.81 -46.17 20.40
CA PHE A 468 -23.80 -46.84 19.54
C PHE A 468 -23.90 -48.35 19.75
N ILE A 469 -23.06 -48.96 20.59
CA ILE A 469 -23.04 -50.42 20.81
C ILE A 469 -24.43 -50.94 21.19
N ASN A 470 -25.09 -50.34 22.19
CA ASN A 470 -26.41 -50.78 22.63
C ASN A 470 -27.47 -50.64 21.53
N LYS A 471 -27.47 -49.51 20.81
CA LYS A 471 -28.44 -49.22 19.75
C LYS A 471 -28.26 -50.11 18.52
N ALA A 472 -27.01 -50.42 18.17
CA ALA A 472 -26.68 -51.39 17.14
C ALA A 472 -27.13 -52.79 17.59
N SER A 473 -26.86 -53.17 18.84
CA SER A 473 -27.24 -54.46 19.43
C SER A 473 -28.76 -54.69 19.45
N GLU A 474 -29.57 -53.67 19.79
CA GLU A 474 -31.04 -53.74 19.72
C GLU A 474 -31.55 -54.08 18.31
N LYS A 475 -30.89 -53.53 17.29
CA LYS A 475 -31.16 -53.83 15.88
C LYS A 475 -30.44 -55.09 15.37
N ARG A 476 -29.64 -55.75 16.20
CA ARG A 476 -28.72 -56.84 15.83
C ARG A 476 -27.82 -56.46 14.65
N ILE A 477 -27.36 -55.22 14.63
CA ILE A 477 -26.38 -54.75 13.66
C ILE A 477 -25.00 -55.10 14.19
N GLU A 478 -24.20 -55.80 13.37
CA GLU A 478 -22.81 -56.09 13.69
C GLU A 478 -21.92 -54.89 13.35
N ILE A 479 -21.04 -54.50 14.28
CA ILE A 479 -20.03 -53.47 14.05
C ILE A 479 -18.66 -54.14 13.96
N VAL A 480 -17.99 -53.91 12.85
CA VAL A 480 -16.71 -54.53 12.50
C VAL A 480 -15.66 -53.43 12.30
N VAL A 481 -14.50 -53.59 12.95
CA VAL A 481 -13.41 -52.60 12.90
C VAL A 481 -12.20 -53.17 12.16
N ASP A 482 -11.81 -52.53 11.05
CA ASP A 482 -10.67 -52.93 10.20
C ASP A 482 -9.60 -51.82 10.17
N ILE A 483 -8.64 -51.90 11.09
CA ILE A 483 -7.49 -50.97 11.10
C ILE A 483 -6.30 -51.69 10.48
N ASP A 484 -5.81 -51.16 9.35
CA ASP A 484 -4.64 -51.74 8.66
C ASP A 484 -3.43 -51.80 9.63
N LEU A 485 -2.71 -52.92 9.64
CA LEU A 485 -1.62 -53.21 10.59
C LEU A 485 -0.52 -52.14 10.60
N ASP A 486 -0.21 -51.58 9.43
CA ASP A 486 0.84 -50.57 9.32
C ASP A 486 0.35 -49.13 9.64
N THR A 487 -0.88 -48.97 10.13
CA THR A 487 -1.45 -47.66 10.48
C THR A 487 -0.82 -47.14 11.77
N PRO A 488 -0.19 -45.94 11.75
CA PRO A 488 0.37 -45.36 12.97
C PRO A 488 -0.71 -45.10 14.01
N LYS A 489 -0.58 -45.72 15.19
CA LYS A 489 -1.57 -45.60 16.28
C LYS A 489 -1.36 -44.38 17.16
N ALA A 490 -0.14 -43.81 17.21
CA ALA A 490 0.20 -42.63 18.01
C ALA A 490 0.32 -41.39 17.10
N LEU A 491 -0.65 -40.48 17.23
CA LEU A 491 -0.87 -39.36 16.32
C LEU A 491 -0.88 -38.03 17.07
N ILE A 492 -0.64 -36.93 16.34
CA ILE A 492 -0.74 -35.56 16.83
C ILE A 492 -1.78 -34.83 15.97
N GLY A 493 -2.84 -34.35 16.59
CA GLY A 493 -3.97 -33.69 15.93
C GLY A 493 -5.09 -33.39 16.92
N ASP A 494 -6.30 -33.16 16.41
CA ASP A 494 -7.47 -32.91 17.26
C ASP A 494 -8.35 -34.18 17.36
N PRO A 495 -8.23 -34.97 18.44
CA PRO A 495 -9.01 -36.19 18.60
C PRO A 495 -10.50 -35.92 18.84
N LEU A 496 -10.88 -34.74 19.35
CA LEU A 496 -12.29 -34.44 19.60
C LEU A 496 -13.03 -34.22 18.28
N ARG A 497 -12.42 -33.47 17.36
CA ARG A 497 -12.99 -33.25 16.01
C ARG A 497 -12.97 -34.51 15.17
N LEU A 498 -11.93 -35.33 15.29
CA LEU A 498 -11.90 -36.65 14.67
C LEU A 498 -13.04 -37.54 15.20
N GLN A 499 -13.21 -37.62 16.52
CA GLN A 499 -14.31 -38.36 17.16
C GLN A 499 -15.66 -37.88 16.65
N GLN A 500 -15.87 -36.56 16.56
CA GLN A 500 -17.11 -35.95 16.07
C GLN A 500 -17.46 -36.40 14.65
N ILE A 501 -16.48 -36.41 13.73
CA ILE A 501 -16.68 -36.88 12.35
C ILE A 501 -17.11 -38.36 12.36
N ILE A 502 -16.36 -39.21 13.07
CA ILE A 502 -16.58 -40.65 13.09
C ILE A 502 -17.93 -40.99 13.74
N THR A 503 -18.25 -40.39 14.88
CA THR A 503 -19.54 -40.55 15.57
C THR A 503 -20.72 -40.15 14.67
N ASN A 504 -20.58 -39.10 13.86
CA ASN A 504 -21.64 -38.68 12.94
C ASN A 504 -21.88 -39.72 11.83
N LEU A 505 -20.80 -40.23 11.23
CA LEU A 505 -20.88 -41.25 10.19
C LEU A 505 -21.44 -42.58 10.73
N ILE A 506 -21.01 -43.03 11.91
CA ILE A 506 -21.56 -44.23 12.58
C ILE A 506 -23.03 -44.04 12.92
N SER A 507 -23.42 -42.88 13.45
CA SER A 507 -24.82 -42.57 13.76
C SER A 507 -25.72 -42.71 12.53
N ASN A 508 -25.26 -42.19 11.38
CA ASN A 508 -25.98 -42.34 10.11
C ASN A 508 -26.03 -43.81 9.68
N ALA A 509 -24.92 -44.54 9.75
CA ALA A 509 -24.89 -45.97 9.41
C ALA A 509 -25.87 -46.80 10.27
N VAL A 510 -25.88 -46.63 11.60
CA VAL A 510 -26.81 -47.32 12.52
C VAL A 510 -28.26 -46.92 12.27
N LYS A 511 -28.51 -45.67 11.87
CA LYS A 511 -29.84 -45.17 11.58
C LYS A 511 -30.44 -45.81 10.33
N PHE A 512 -29.67 -45.91 9.24
CA PHE A 512 -30.15 -46.35 7.92
C PHE A 512 -29.90 -47.84 7.60
N THR A 513 -29.15 -48.54 8.44
CA THR A 513 -29.01 -50.00 8.36
C THR A 513 -30.22 -50.69 8.98
N GLY A 514 -30.73 -51.71 8.29
CA GLY A 514 -31.82 -52.56 8.73
C GLY A 514 -31.41 -53.49 9.87
N LYS A 515 -32.35 -54.33 10.30
CA LYS A 515 -32.07 -55.40 11.27
C LYS A 515 -31.12 -56.43 10.64
N ASP A 516 -30.22 -57.00 11.43
CA ASP A 516 -29.29 -58.06 11.00
C ASP A 516 -28.30 -57.57 9.89
N GLY A 517 -28.01 -56.26 9.85
CA GLY A 517 -27.04 -55.67 8.92
C GLY A 517 -25.64 -55.51 9.51
N VAL A 518 -24.68 -55.05 8.70
CA VAL A 518 -23.28 -54.90 9.12
C VAL A 518 -22.77 -53.49 8.85
N ILE A 519 -21.98 -52.96 9.79
CA ILE A 519 -21.28 -51.68 9.69
C ILE A 519 -19.78 -51.92 9.83
N PHE A 520 -19.02 -51.57 8.80
CA PHE A 520 -17.57 -51.62 8.77
C PHE A 520 -16.99 -50.24 9.03
N ILE A 521 -16.08 -50.14 9.98
CA ILE A 521 -15.30 -48.94 10.27
C ILE A 521 -13.85 -49.29 10.00
N GLY A 522 -13.20 -48.61 9.06
CA GLY A 522 -11.82 -48.91 8.78
C GLY A 522 -10.93 -47.70 8.59
N VAL A 523 -9.64 -47.93 8.84
CA VAL A 523 -8.60 -46.90 8.76
C VAL A 523 -7.38 -47.44 8.04
N LYS A 524 -6.93 -46.69 7.04
CA LYS A 524 -5.77 -47.04 6.20
C LYS A 524 -4.81 -45.87 6.11
N ALA A 525 -3.52 -46.12 6.26
CA ALA A 525 -2.50 -45.11 6.00
C ALA A 525 -2.21 -45.03 4.49
N SER A 526 -2.45 -43.87 3.87
CA SER A 526 -2.25 -43.68 2.42
C SER A 526 -0.87 -43.13 2.07
N GLU A 527 -0.33 -42.23 2.90
CA GLU A 527 1.02 -41.67 2.76
C GLU A 527 1.68 -41.54 4.13
N LYS A 528 2.96 -41.92 4.22
CA LYS A 528 3.75 -41.88 5.46
C LYS A 528 5.05 -41.11 5.22
N THR A 529 5.22 -39.98 5.91
CA THR A 529 6.53 -39.34 6.08
C THR A 529 7.07 -39.62 7.49
N LEU A 530 8.28 -39.13 7.80
CA LEU A 530 8.86 -39.25 9.14
C LEU A 530 8.02 -38.55 10.22
N ASP A 531 7.38 -37.44 9.86
CA ASP A 531 6.72 -36.51 10.78
C ASP A 531 5.19 -36.42 10.59
N ARG A 532 4.66 -36.87 9.46
CA ARG A 532 3.24 -36.78 9.11
C ARG A 532 2.72 -38.07 8.49
N THR A 533 1.41 -38.27 8.60
CA THR A 533 0.70 -39.37 7.96
C THR A 533 -0.66 -38.89 7.49
N ILE A 534 -1.05 -39.31 6.28
CA ILE A 534 -2.41 -39.13 5.80
C ILE A 534 -3.16 -40.43 6.03
N LEU A 535 -4.22 -40.37 6.84
CA LEU A 535 -5.08 -41.50 7.11
C LEU A 535 -6.38 -41.35 6.32
N THR A 536 -6.81 -42.46 5.73
CA THR A 536 -8.09 -42.62 5.05
C THR A 536 -9.00 -43.45 5.95
N PHE A 537 -10.11 -42.86 6.37
CA PHE A 537 -11.14 -43.48 7.18
C PHE A 537 -12.34 -43.82 6.30
N PHE A 538 -12.99 -44.93 6.55
CA PHE A 538 -14.27 -45.24 5.94
C PHE A 538 -15.26 -45.81 6.94
N VAL A 539 -16.53 -45.48 6.75
CA VAL A 539 -17.67 -46.12 7.41
C VAL A 539 -18.56 -46.67 6.30
N LYS A 540 -18.64 -47.99 6.21
CA LYS A 540 -19.45 -48.72 5.23
C LYS A 540 -20.60 -49.41 5.94
N ASP A 541 -21.81 -49.25 5.42
CA ASP A 541 -23.02 -49.90 5.91
C ASP A 541 -23.65 -50.78 4.83
N THR A 542 -24.45 -51.78 5.23
CA THR A 542 -25.27 -52.62 4.35
C THR A 542 -26.74 -52.15 4.30
N GLY A 543 -26.99 -50.86 4.50
CA GLY A 543 -28.34 -50.29 4.58
C GLY A 543 -29.02 -50.08 3.22
N MET A 544 -30.06 -49.24 3.21
CA MET A 544 -30.89 -48.96 2.03
C MET A 544 -30.15 -48.29 0.86
N GLY A 545 -28.93 -47.80 1.08
CA GLY A 545 -28.17 -47.06 0.07
C GLY A 545 -28.81 -45.72 -0.35
N ILE A 546 -28.15 -45.03 -1.27
CA ILE A 546 -28.49 -43.67 -1.69
C ILE A 546 -28.53 -43.60 -3.21
N ALA A 547 -29.59 -43.02 -3.76
CA ALA A 547 -29.71 -42.82 -5.21
C ALA A 547 -28.66 -41.81 -5.71
N GLN A 548 -28.07 -42.09 -6.88
CA GLN A 548 -27.02 -41.25 -7.49
C GLN A 548 -27.41 -39.78 -7.67
N LYS A 549 -28.70 -39.50 -7.92
CA LYS A 549 -29.23 -38.14 -8.03
C LYS A 549 -29.13 -37.33 -6.73
N ASP A 550 -29.11 -38.00 -5.57
CA ASP A 550 -29.19 -37.39 -4.25
C ASP A 550 -27.82 -37.27 -3.57
N ILE A 551 -26.82 -38.01 -4.03
CA ILE A 551 -25.43 -37.95 -3.51
C ILE A 551 -24.89 -36.51 -3.50
N LYS A 552 -25.15 -35.73 -4.56
CA LYS A 552 -24.68 -34.34 -4.68
C LYS A 552 -25.31 -33.40 -3.63
N LYS A 553 -26.45 -33.77 -3.05
CA LYS A 553 -27.19 -32.96 -2.08
C LYS A 553 -26.80 -33.26 -0.63
N LEU A 554 -26.16 -34.41 -0.36
CA LEU A 554 -25.88 -34.88 1.00
C LEU A 554 -25.00 -33.93 1.83
N PHE A 555 -24.07 -33.22 1.18
CA PHE A 555 -23.17 -32.27 1.83
C PHE A 555 -23.64 -30.81 1.74
N VAL A 556 -24.91 -30.59 1.34
CA VAL A 556 -25.53 -29.25 1.30
C VAL A 556 -26.21 -29.00 2.65
N PRO A 557 -25.97 -27.84 3.30
CA PRO A 557 -26.59 -27.50 4.58
C PRO A 557 -28.12 -27.60 4.50
N PHE A 558 -28.74 -28.18 5.53
CA PHE A 558 -30.20 -28.35 5.67
C PHE A 558 -30.86 -29.20 4.56
N SER A 559 -30.08 -29.93 3.77
CA SER A 559 -30.63 -30.81 2.73
C SER A 559 -30.96 -32.19 3.30
N GLN A 560 -32.13 -32.71 2.95
CA GLN A 560 -32.56 -34.08 3.26
C GLN A 560 -32.98 -34.77 1.96
N VAL A 561 -32.69 -36.07 1.85
CA VAL A 561 -33.09 -36.89 0.70
C VAL A 561 -34.57 -37.26 0.86
N ASP A 562 -35.44 -36.73 -0.03
CA ASP A 562 -36.90 -36.92 -0.19
C ASP A 562 -37.75 -37.13 1.10
N ALA A 563 -38.59 -36.13 1.43
CA ALA A 563 -39.46 -36.08 2.62
C ALA A 563 -40.62 -37.11 2.67
N SER A 564 -40.79 -37.95 1.64
CA SER A 564 -41.92 -38.89 1.52
C SER A 564 -41.67 -40.25 2.18
N SER A 565 -40.42 -40.72 2.26
CA SER A 565 -40.01 -42.01 2.85
C SER A 565 -39.22 -41.89 4.17
N THR A 566 -38.77 -40.69 4.52
CA THR A 566 -37.93 -40.39 5.71
C THR A 566 -38.70 -39.98 6.96
N ARG A 567 -40.04 -40.01 6.95
CA ARG A 567 -40.87 -39.66 8.13
C ARG A 567 -40.65 -40.52 9.38
N LYS A 568 -39.89 -41.62 9.28
CA LYS A 568 -39.44 -42.44 10.42
C LYS A 568 -38.12 -41.99 11.06
N TYR A 569 -37.40 -41.04 10.46
CA TYR A 569 -35.98 -40.84 10.68
C TYR A 569 -35.59 -39.34 10.62
N GLU A 570 -36.04 -38.54 11.59
CA GLU A 570 -35.73 -37.10 11.69
C GLU A 570 -34.23 -36.82 11.97
N GLY A 571 -33.72 -35.70 11.45
CA GLY A 571 -32.35 -35.21 11.66
C GLY A 571 -32.16 -33.81 11.05
N THR A 572 -31.20 -33.02 11.52
CA THR A 572 -31.02 -31.60 11.15
C THR A 572 -30.56 -31.36 9.71
N GLY A 573 -29.99 -32.37 9.06
CA GLY A 573 -29.29 -32.23 7.78
C GLY A 573 -27.94 -31.50 7.89
N LEU A 574 -27.48 -31.17 9.11
CA LEU A 574 -26.21 -30.47 9.33
C LEU A 574 -25.02 -31.42 9.50
N GLY A 575 -25.25 -32.64 9.97
CA GLY A 575 -24.18 -33.56 10.37
C GLY A 575 -23.11 -33.80 9.29
N LEU A 576 -23.51 -34.15 8.06
CA LEU A 576 -22.57 -34.37 6.95
C LEU A 576 -21.89 -33.08 6.48
N THR A 577 -22.59 -31.94 6.58
CA THR A 577 -22.04 -30.62 6.26
C THR A 577 -20.94 -30.24 7.26
N ILE A 578 -21.17 -30.46 8.56
CA ILE A 578 -20.17 -30.25 9.61
C ILE A 578 -18.98 -31.19 9.40
N CYS A 579 -19.22 -32.48 9.10
CA CYS A 579 -18.15 -33.43 8.80
C CYS A 579 -17.26 -32.95 7.65
N ARG A 580 -17.87 -32.45 6.56
CA ARG A 580 -17.12 -31.90 5.43
C ARG A 580 -16.23 -30.73 5.84
N GLN A 581 -16.77 -29.75 6.55
CA GLN A 581 -15.99 -28.59 6.95
C GLN A 581 -14.87 -28.93 7.94
N LEU A 582 -15.11 -29.86 8.87
CA LEU A 582 -14.09 -30.36 9.79
C LEU A 582 -12.97 -31.09 9.04
N VAL A 583 -13.32 -31.98 8.11
CA VAL A 583 -12.36 -32.71 7.27
C VAL A 583 -11.52 -31.76 6.40
N GLU A 584 -12.15 -30.75 5.78
CA GLU A 584 -11.44 -29.73 5.00
C GLU A 584 -10.45 -28.94 5.88
N LYS A 585 -10.83 -28.58 7.11
CA LYS A 585 -9.93 -27.92 8.08
C LYS A 585 -8.81 -28.85 8.58
N MET A 586 -9.03 -30.17 8.62
CA MET A 586 -7.99 -31.17 8.90
C MET A 586 -7.09 -31.46 7.67
N GLY A 587 -7.23 -30.70 6.59
CA GLY A 587 -6.42 -30.82 5.38
C GLY A 587 -6.77 -32.04 4.53
N GLY A 588 -7.99 -32.55 4.63
CA GLY A 588 -8.47 -33.71 3.89
C GLY A 588 -9.72 -33.45 3.06
N ARG A 589 -10.34 -34.54 2.59
CA ARG A 589 -11.59 -34.50 1.81
C ARG A 589 -12.53 -35.64 2.23
N ILE A 590 -13.84 -35.45 2.12
CA ILE A 590 -14.87 -36.46 2.38
C ILE A 590 -15.71 -36.73 1.13
N TRP A 591 -16.09 -37.99 0.88
CA TRP A 591 -16.94 -38.41 -0.22
C TRP A 591 -17.76 -39.64 0.16
N VAL A 592 -18.70 -40.04 -0.70
CA VAL A 592 -19.54 -41.21 -0.51
C VAL A 592 -19.69 -42.01 -1.81
N GLU A 593 -19.67 -43.32 -1.66
CA GLU A 593 -19.96 -44.30 -2.70
C GLU A 593 -21.17 -45.12 -2.23
N SER A 594 -22.26 -45.13 -2.99
CA SER A 594 -23.49 -45.81 -2.58
C SER A 594 -24.31 -46.28 -3.78
N GLU A 595 -25.00 -47.40 -3.58
CA GLU A 595 -25.96 -47.98 -4.52
C GLU A 595 -27.22 -48.38 -3.74
N LEU A 596 -28.40 -48.15 -4.31
CA LEU A 596 -29.68 -48.48 -3.66
C LEU A 596 -29.72 -49.97 -3.30
N ASP A 597 -30.19 -50.25 -2.07
CA ASP A 597 -30.33 -51.57 -1.45
C ASP A 597 -29.02 -52.38 -1.31
N LYS A 598 -27.86 -51.74 -1.53
CA LYS A 598 -26.52 -52.34 -1.30
C LYS A 598 -25.68 -51.60 -0.27
N GLY A 599 -26.24 -50.55 0.35
CA GLY A 599 -25.58 -49.77 1.39
C GLY A 599 -24.76 -48.58 0.89
N SER A 600 -23.99 -47.98 1.79
CA SER A 600 -23.20 -46.78 1.53
C SER A 600 -21.81 -46.89 2.15
N THR A 601 -20.81 -46.28 1.52
CA THR A 601 -19.45 -46.14 2.05
C THR A 601 -19.08 -44.68 2.08
N PHE A 602 -19.04 -44.11 3.28
CA PHE A 602 -18.57 -42.74 3.51
C PHE A 602 -17.07 -42.79 3.82
N THR A 603 -16.27 -42.12 2.99
CA THR A 603 -14.81 -42.12 3.13
C THR A 603 -14.30 -40.70 3.32
N PHE A 604 -13.35 -40.51 4.23
CA PHE A 604 -12.65 -39.23 4.38
C PHE A 604 -11.15 -39.41 4.62
N THR A 605 -10.37 -38.39 4.23
CA THR A 605 -8.95 -38.30 4.57
C THR A 605 -8.72 -37.26 5.66
N ALA A 606 -7.70 -37.44 6.49
CA ALA A 606 -7.25 -36.44 7.45
C ALA A 606 -5.72 -36.51 7.65
N ASN A 607 -5.09 -35.36 7.86
CA ASN A 607 -3.65 -35.25 8.05
C ASN A 607 -3.30 -35.16 9.54
N PHE A 608 -2.35 -35.99 9.99
CA PHE A 608 -1.89 -36.03 11.37
C PHE A 608 -0.37 -35.96 11.45
N GLY A 609 0.13 -35.34 12.51
CA GLY A 609 1.52 -35.52 12.92
C GLY A 609 1.74 -36.93 13.48
N ARG A 610 2.93 -37.48 13.30
CA ARG A 610 3.32 -38.79 13.86
C ARG A 610 4.08 -38.57 15.17
N GLN A 611 3.76 -39.37 16.18
CA GLN A 611 4.60 -39.46 17.37
C GLN A 611 5.67 -40.55 17.14
N SER A 612 6.93 -40.25 17.49
CA SER A 612 7.98 -41.25 17.63
C SER A 612 7.70 -42.11 18.87
N ALA A 613 6.79 -43.06 18.77
CA ALA A 613 6.56 -44.06 19.80
C ALA A 613 6.85 -45.45 19.23
N GLU A 614 7.55 -46.28 20.00
CA GLU A 614 7.77 -47.69 19.65
C GLU A 614 6.41 -48.37 19.47
N GLU A 615 6.11 -48.81 18.25
CA GLU A 615 4.96 -49.64 17.98
C GLU A 615 5.11 -50.95 18.76
N ARG A 616 4.13 -51.23 19.64
CA ARG A 616 4.07 -52.50 20.37
C ARG A 616 3.94 -53.63 19.37
N LYS A 617 4.98 -54.44 19.24
CA LYS A 617 4.91 -55.69 18.51
C LYS A 617 4.23 -56.73 19.41
N PHE A 618 3.08 -57.22 18.97
CA PHE A 618 2.40 -58.35 19.59
C PHE A 618 3.12 -59.63 19.19
N VAL A 619 4.17 -59.97 19.93
CA VAL A 619 4.94 -61.20 19.70
C VAL A 619 4.47 -62.24 20.71
N PRO A 620 3.86 -63.35 20.28
CA PRO A 620 3.50 -64.43 21.19
C PRO A 620 4.77 -65.09 21.76
N PRO A 621 4.75 -65.59 23.01
CA PRO A 621 5.79 -66.44 23.56
C PRO A 621 6.15 -67.62 22.63
N PRO A 622 7.41 -68.10 22.65
CA PRO A 622 7.88 -69.13 21.71
C PRO A 622 7.07 -70.44 21.69
N ASP A 623 6.41 -70.77 22.79
CA ASP A 623 5.64 -71.99 22.98
C ASP A 623 4.22 -71.94 22.39
N ILE A 624 3.74 -70.75 22.04
CA ILE A 624 2.46 -70.55 21.35
C ILE A 624 2.67 -69.81 20.02
N GLN A 625 3.90 -69.72 19.52
CA GLN A 625 4.18 -69.13 18.22
C GLN A 625 3.81 -70.11 17.09
N GLY A 626 3.08 -69.65 16.07
CA GLY A 626 2.71 -70.51 14.94
C GLY A 626 1.49 -71.41 15.15
N LEU A 627 0.66 -71.13 16.17
CA LEU A 627 -0.58 -71.87 16.45
C LEU A 627 -1.47 -71.98 15.22
N ASN A 628 -2.09 -73.15 15.03
CA ASN A 628 -3.17 -73.32 14.04
C ASN A 628 -4.51 -73.02 14.71
N VAL A 629 -5.18 -71.96 14.25
CA VAL A 629 -6.43 -71.44 14.81
C VAL A 629 -7.58 -71.70 13.83
N LEU A 630 -8.66 -72.28 14.32
CA LEU A 630 -9.92 -72.39 13.57
C LEU A 630 -10.82 -71.22 13.97
N VAL A 631 -11.23 -70.39 13.01
CA VAL A 631 -12.17 -69.29 13.23
C VAL A 631 -13.51 -69.67 12.59
N VAL A 632 -14.57 -69.68 13.40
CA VAL A 632 -15.95 -70.02 13.02
C VAL A 632 -16.79 -68.76 13.16
N ASP A 633 -17.18 -68.15 12.04
CA ASP A 633 -17.97 -66.90 12.01
C ASP A 633 -18.82 -66.92 10.72
N ASP A 634 -20.14 -66.69 10.85
CA ASP A 634 -21.06 -66.66 9.70
C ASP A 634 -20.91 -65.38 8.87
N CYS A 635 -20.29 -64.34 9.44
CA CYS A 635 -19.92 -63.11 8.76
C CYS A 635 -18.55 -63.24 8.10
N ALA A 636 -18.54 -63.47 6.78
CA ALA A 636 -17.31 -63.65 6.00
C ALA A 636 -16.31 -62.47 6.14
N ASP A 637 -16.81 -61.24 6.20
CA ASP A 637 -15.95 -60.06 6.36
C ASP A 637 -15.35 -59.97 7.79
N SER A 638 -16.10 -60.33 8.83
CA SER A 638 -15.59 -60.45 10.22
C SER A 638 -14.50 -61.52 10.29
N GLY A 639 -14.75 -62.69 9.67
CA GLY A 639 -13.78 -63.79 9.58
C GLY A 639 -12.46 -63.38 8.92
N LEU A 640 -12.51 -62.67 7.78
CA LEU A 640 -11.31 -62.18 7.10
C LEU A 640 -10.51 -61.18 7.95
N ILE A 641 -11.18 -60.35 8.75
CA ILE A 641 -10.49 -59.41 9.65
C ILE A 641 -9.85 -60.17 10.81
N MET A 642 -10.53 -61.17 11.37
CA MET A 642 -9.96 -62.05 12.39
C MET A 642 -8.71 -62.78 11.88
N GLU A 643 -8.78 -63.33 10.67
CA GLU A 643 -7.65 -63.96 9.99
C GLU A 643 -6.45 -63.02 9.91
N LYS A 644 -6.62 -61.80 9.37
CA LYS A 644 -5.55 -60.79 9.30
C LYS A 644 -4.95 -60.48 10.68
N MET A 645 -5.78 -60.34 11.72
CA MET A 645 -5.28 -60.04 13.07
C MET A 645 -4.46 -61.20 13.64
N LEU A 646 -4.94 -62.43 13.50
CA LEU A 646 -4.25 -63.63 14.00
C LEU A 646 -2.95 -63.92 13.22
N GLU A 647 -2.97 -63.76 11.90
CA GLU A 647 -1.77 -63.87 11.07
C GLU A 647 -0.71 -62.82 11.45
N SER A 648 -1.13 -61.62 11.88
CA SER A 648 -0.20 -60.59 12.37
C SER A 648 0.57 -61.00 13.62
N PHE A 649 0.05 -61.96 14.40
CA PHE A 649 0.75 -62.57 15.53
C PHE A 649 1.63 -63.76 15.12
N GLY A 650 1.61 -64.15 13.85
CA GLY A 650 2.31 -65.30 13.31
C GLY A 650 1.54 -66.62 13.48
N PHE A 651 0.23 -66.57 13.70
CA PHE A 651 -0.63 -67.77 13.70
C PHE A 651 -1.06 -68.15 12.28
N ARG A 652 -1.51 -69.39 12.12
CA ARG A 652 -2.10 -69.91 10.88
C ARG A 652 -3.60 -70.07 11.10
N VAL A 653 -4.41 -69.56 10.20
CA VAL A 653 -5.86 -69.50 10.39
C VAL A 653 -6.55 -70.31 9.31
N GLU A 654 -7.62 -71.02 9.68
CA GLU A 654 -8.59 -71.59 8.74
C GLU A 654 -9.97 -71.03 9.11
N LEU A 655 -10.70 -70.54 8.12
CA LEU A 655 -12.02 -69.91 8.29
C LEU A 655 -13.14 -70.87 7.87
N VAL A 656 -14.19 -70.94 8.68
CA VAL A 656 -15.42 -71.70 8.39
C VAL A 656 -16.64 -70.87 8.78
N SER A 657 -17.77 -71.09 8.08
CA SER A 657 -18.96 -70.24 8.18
C SER A 657 -20.10 -70.82 9.04
N SER A 658 -19.94 -72.02 9.60
CA SER A 658 -21.00 -72.66 10.39
C SER A 658 -20.44 -73.57 11.48
N GLY A 659 -21.24 -73.78 12.53
CA GLY A 659 -20.93 -74.75 13.58
C GLY A 659 -20.79 -76.17 13.02
N GLU A 660 -21.63 -76.56 12.06
CA GLU A 660 -21.58 -77.86 11.38
C GLU A 660 -20.25 -78.10 10.66
N ASP A 661 -19.78 -77.12 9.88
CA ASP A 661 -18.51 -77.21 9.16
C ASP A 661 -17.33 -77.32 10.13
N SER A 662 -17.40 -76.56 11.23
CA SER A 662 -16.38 -76.63 12.29
C SER A 662 -16.28 -78.03 12.90
N LEU A 663 -17.42 -78.68 13.19
CA LEU A 663 -17.44 -80.03 13.74
C LEU A 663 -16.93 -81.07 12.74
N ALA A 664 -17.25 -80.92 11.45
CA ALA A 664 -16.77 -81.81 10.41
C ALA A 664 -15.24 -81.75 10.28
N ILE A 665 -14.66 -80.54 10.30
CA ILE A 665 -13.22 -80.33 10.21
C ILE A 665 -12.49 -80.76 11.49
N LEU A 666 -13.09 -80.53 12.67
CA LEU A 666 -12.50 -80.92 13.95
C LEU A 666 -12.57 -82.42 14.23
N LYS A 667 -13.47 -83.17 13.59
CA LYS A 667 -13.64 -84.61 13.81
C LYS A 667 -12.35 -85.40 13.56
N ASP A 668 -11.60 -85.02 12.53
CA ASP A 668 -10.35 -85.66 12.12
C ASP A 668 -9.11 -84.86 12.57
N ASN A 669 -9.25 -83.91 13.50
CA ASN A 669 -8.21 -82.94 13.88
C ASN A 669 -6.88 -83.60 14.25
N GLN A 670 -6.90 -84.71 14.99
CA GLN A 670 -5.70 -85.44 15.42
C GLN A 670 -4.94 -86.12 14.27
N SER A 671 -5.60 -86.38 13.14
CA SER A 671 -4.98 -87.00 11.96
C SER A 671 -4.40 -85.99 10.97
N ARG A 672 -4.61 -84.69 11.21
CA ARG A 672 -4.07 -83.61 10.38
C ARG A 672 -2.58 -83.47 10.62
N GLU A 673 -1.84 -83.13 9.57
CA GLU A 673 -0.42 -82.77 9.67
C GLU A 673 -0.21 -81.58 10.64
N LYS A 674 -1.21 -80.71 10.71
CA LYS A 674 -1.26 -79.52 11.56
C LYS A 674 -2.61 -79.47 12.28
N PRO A 675 -2.73 -80.04 13.49
CA PRO A 675 -3.97 -79.99 14.26
C PRO A 675 -4.26 -78.55 14.71
N PHE A 676 -5.54 -78.20 14.80
CA PHE A 676 -5.99 -76.98 15.44
C PHE A 676 -5.74 -77.03 16.94
N GLU A 677 -5.19 -75.95 17.45
CA GLU A 677 -4.76 -75.78 18.84
C GLU A 677 -5.59 -74.72 19.56
N LEU A 678 -6.37 -73.93 18.81
CA LEU A 678 -7.29 -72.91 19.32
C LEU A 678 -8.53 -72.86 18.41
N VAL A 679 -9.71 -72.76 19.00
CA VAL A 679 -10.96 -72.51 18.28
C VAL A 679 -11.52 -71.17 18.72
N MET A 680 -11.81 -70.30 17.77
CA MET A 680 -12.55 -69.07 17.96
C MET A 680 -13.92 -69.22 17.31
N ILE A 681 -15.00 -69.00 18.05
CA ILE A 681 -16.34 -69.27 17.56
C ILE A 681 -17.29 -68.11 17.86
N ASP A 682 -18.01 -67.65 16.85
CA ASP A 682 -19.10 -66.71 17.06
C ASP A 682 -20.24 -67.39 17.81
N TRP A 683 -20.82 -66.68 18.77
CA TRP A 683 -22.00 -67.14 19.46
C TRP A 683 -23.15 -67.25 18.46
N LEU A 684 -23.48 -66.16 17.76
CA LEU A 684 -24.74 -66.04 17.05
C LEU A 684 -24.58 -66.43 15.58
N MET A 685 -24.65 -67.73 15.31
CA MET A 685 -24.63 -68.28 13.96
C MET A 685 -25.97 -68.96 13.61
N PRO A 686 -26.39 -68.93 12.34
CA PRO A 686 -27.55 -69.71 11.87
C PRO A 686 -27.30 -71.21 12.01
N GLY A 687 -28.32 -71.95 12.47
CA GLY A 687 -28.21 -73.40 12.66
C GLY A 687 -27.64 -73.73 14.04
N LEU A 688 -26.43 -74.31 14.09
CA LEU A 688 -25.71 -74.55 15.34
C LEU A 688 -25.05 -73.26 15.85
N ASP A 689 -25.55 -72.75 16.97
CA ASP A 689 -24.93 -71.61 17.64
C ASP A 689 -23.59 -71.98 18.31
N GLY A 690 -22.83 -70.97 18.73
CA GLY A 690 -21.49 -71.17 19.27
C GLY A 690 -21.48 -71.96 20.60
N ILE A 691 -22.53 -71.88 21.41
CA ILE A 691 -22.63 -72.63 22.68
C ILE A 691 -22.86 -74.11 22.38
N GLU A 692 -23.87 -74.43 21.58
CA GLU A 692 -24.20 -75.80 21.18
C GLU A 692 -23.02 -76.45 20.44
N THR A 693 -22.35 -75.70 19.56
CA THR A 693 -21.14 -76.17 18.88
C THR A 693 -20.02 -76.48 19.88
N SER A 694 -19.79 -75.61 20.87
CA SER A 694 -18.79 -75.85 21.92
C SER A 694 -19.10 -77.09 22.76
N ILE A 695 -20.38 -77.30 23.11
CA ILE A 695 -20.84 -78.50 23.82
C ILE A 695 -20.50 -79.75 23.00
N ARG A 696 -20.77 -79.77 21.70
CA ARG A 696 -20.47 -80.91 20.83
C ARG A 696 -18.98 -81.16 20.64
N ILE A 697 -18.16 -80.10 20.57
CA ILE A 697 -16.68 -80.24 20.57
C ILE A 697 -16.21 -80.97 21.84
N ARG A 698 -16.78 -80.64 22.99
CA ARG A 698 -16.42 -81.24 24.29
C ARG A 698 -17.00 -82.64 24.49
N GLN A 699 -18.25 -82.87 24.11
CA GLN A 699 -18.98 -84.12 24.39
C GLN A 699 -18.81 -85.17 23.29
N ASP A 700 -19.03 -84.78 22.03
CA ASP A 700 -19.04 -85.70 20.89
C ASP A 700 -17.62 -85.98 20.40
N LEU A 701 -16.82 -84.92 20.19
CA LEU A 701 -15.45 -85.03 19.69
C LEU A 701 -14.42 -85.23 20.82
N LYS A 702 -14.79 -84.97 22.07
CA LYS A 702 -13.93 -85.09 23.27
C LYS A 702 -12.61 -84.33 23.15
N LEU A 703 -12.61 -83.19 22.45
CA LEU A 703 -11.43 -82.36 22.26
C LEU A 703 -11.28 -81.37 23.42
N THR A 704 -10.06 -81.22 23.94
CA THR A 704 -9.72 -80.29 25.03
C THR A 704 -9.06 -78.99 24.53
N ILE A 705 -9.15 -78.72 23.24
CA ILE A 705 -8.63 -77.50 22.62
C ILE A 705 -9.26 -76.26 23.25
N PRO A 706 -8.50 -75.21 23.62
CA PRO A 706 -9.06 -73.95 24.09
C PRO A 706 -10.10 -73.38 23.12
N ILE A 707 -11.24 -72.94 23.65
CA ILE A 707 -12.32 -72.28 22.89
C ILE A 707 -12.47 -70.85 23.38
N ILE A 708 -12.34 -69.88 22.48
CA ILE A 708 -12.66 -68.47 22.70
C ILE A 708 -13.99 -68.18 22.01
N MET A 709 -14.98 -67.75 22.77
CA MET A 709 -16.29 -67.37 22.22
C MET A 709 -16.31 -65.87 21.90
N MET A 710 -16.73 -65.53 20.69
CA MET A 710 -16.97 -64.16 20.24
C MET A 710 -18.45 -63.84 20.42
N THR A 711 -18.78 -62.68 21.00
CA THR A 711 -20.18 -62.33 21.29
C THR A 711 -20.44 -60.83 21.19
N ALA A 712 -21.62 -60.45 20.71
CA ALA A 712 -22.12 -59.08 20.76
C ALA A 712 -22.80 -58.72 22.12
N PHE A 713 -22.98 -59.70 23.01
CA PHE A 713 -23.73 -59.58 24.27
C PHE A 713 -22.84 -59.92 25.47
N GLY A 714 -22.77 -58.99 26.44
CA GLY A 714 -21.83 -59.04 27.57
C GLY A 714 -22.48 -59.19 28.94
N LYS A 715 -23.71 -59.73 29.05
CA LYS A 715 -24.39 -59.83 30.35
C LYS A 715 -23.74 -60.91 31.24
N ASP A 716 -23.60 -60.64 32.53
CA ASP A 716 -22.96 -61.57 33.47
C ASP A 716 -23.75 -62.87 33.68
N SER A 717 -25.06 -62.88 33.41
CA SER A 717 -25.91 -64.09 33.45
C SER A 717 -25.56 -65.10 32.36
N GLU A 718 -25.07 -64.63 31.21
CA GLU A 718 -24.79 -65.42 30.00
C GLU A 718 -23.42 -66.13 30.09
N LYS A 719 -22.45 -65.52 30.79
CA LYS A 719 -21.12 -66.12 31.03
C LYS A 719 -21.18 -67.41 31.84
N LEU A 720 -22.10 -67.51 32.81
CA LEU A 720 -22.22 -68.65 33.72
C LEU A 720 -22.71 -69.93 33.00
N GLU A 721 -23.53 -69.81 31.96
CA GLU A 721 -23.98 -70.95 31.15
C GLU A 721 -22.88 -71.42 30.19
N ALA A 722 -22.13 -70.49 29.63
CA ALA A 722 -21.09 -70.77 28.67
C ALA A 722 -19.79 -71.33 29.30
N GLU A 723 -19.46 -70.97 30.56
CA GLU A 723 -18.41 -71.67 31.33
C GLU A 723 -18.75 -73.16 31.52
N LYS A 724 -20.03 -73.50 31.75
CA LYS A 724 -20.48 -74.90 31.87
C LYS A 724 -20.40 -75.67 30.56
N ALA A 725 -20.42 -74.97 29.42
CA ALA A 725 -20.25 -75.55 28.08
C ALA A 725 -18.77 -75.81 27.73
N GLY A 726 -17.82 -75.49 28.61
CA GLY A 726 -16.38 -75.74 28.41
C GLY A 726 -15.66 -74.68 27.57
N ILE A 727 -16.21 -73.47 27.51
CA ILE A 727 -15.61 -72.28 26.88
C ILE A 727 -14.59 -71.66 27.83
N ASN A 728 -13.43 -71.25 27.32
CA ASN A 728 -12.31 -70.78 28.13
C ASN A 728 -12.30 -69.26 28.33
N VAL A 729 -12.61 -68.50 27.28
CA VAL A 729 -12.55 -67.02 27.30
C VAL A 729 -13.69 -66.45 26.43
N PHE A 730 -14.20 -65.28 26.81
CA PHE A 730 -15.18 -64.52 26.05
C PHE A 730 -14.57 -63.25 25.47
N LEU A 731 -14.89 -62.96 24.21
CA LEU A 731 -14.43 -61.79 23.50
C LEU A 731 -15.64 -61.01 22.97
N THR A 732 -15.82 -59.80 23.45
CA THR A 732 -16.95 -58.95 23.03
C THR A 732 -16.63 -58.25 21.71
N LYS A 733 -17.53 -58.32 20.73
CA LYS A 733 -17.47 -57.55 19.48
C LYS A 733 -17.78 -56.05 19.77
N PRO A 734 -17.09 -55.06 19.13
CA PRO A 734 -16.05 -55.23 18.12
C PRO A 734 -14.72 -55.70 18.73
N ILE A 735 -14.04 -56.59 18.00
CA ILE A 735 -12.79 -57.22 18.46
C ILE A 735 -11.60 -56.40 18.02
N TYR A 736 -10.72 -56.06 18.96
CA TYR A 736 -9.47 -55.35 18.69
C TYR A 736 -8.26 -56.27 18.84
N GLN A 737 -7.20 -55.97 18.10
CA GLN A 737 -5.94 -56.71 18.12
C GLN A 737 -5.37 -56.92 19.54
N SER A 738 -5.45 -55.92 20.41
CA SER A 738 -4.94 -55.99 21.79
C SER A 738 -5.76 -56.93 22.68
N THR A 739 -7.09 -56.81 22.65
CA THR A 739 -8.01 -57.66 23.43
C THR A 739 -7.98 -59.09 22.92
N LEU A 740 -7.88 -59.28 21.61
CA LEU A 740 -7.68 -60.57 20.98
C LEU A 740 -6.40 -61.24 21.48
N PHE A 741 -5.26 -60.55 21.38
CA PHE A 741 -3.97 -61.09 21.81
C PHE A 741 -3.99 -61.49 23.30
N ASN A 742 -4.51 -60.61 24.17
CA ASN A 742 -4.59 -60.88 25.60
C ASN A 742 -5.51 -62.08 25.90
N SER A 743 -6.65 -62.19 25.22
CA SER A 743 -7.59 -63.30 25.41
C SER A 743 -6.99 -64.64 25.00
N ILE A 744 -6.13 -64.64 23.97
CA ILE A 744 -5.35 -65.81 23.58
C ILE A 744 -4.32 -66.13 24.67
N MET A 745 -3.57 -65.16 25.19
CA MET A 745 -2.63 -65.41 26.29
C MET A 745 -3.32 -66.00 27.53
N ASP A 746 -4.49 -65.46 27.89
CA ASP A 746 -5.31 -65.91 29.02
C ASP A 746 -5.84 -67.34 28.79
N ALA A 747 -6.29 -67.67 27.57
CA ALA A 747 -6.76 -69.02 27.22
C ALA A 747 -5.67 -70.09 27.38
N PHE A 748 -4.40 -69.73 27.19
CA PHE A 748 -3.24 -70.60 27.38
C PHE A 748 -2.57 -70.46 28.77
N GLY A 749 -3.16 -69.69 29.68
CA GLY A 749 -2.67 -69.51 31.05
C GLY A 749 -1.30 -68.83 31.15
N LYS A 750 -0.94 -67.99 30.17
CA LYS A 750 0.35 -67.29 30.13
C LYS A 750 0.21 -65.92 30.79
N GLU A 751 1.05 -65.63 31.78
CA GLU A 751 1.20 -64.25 32.24
C GLU A 751 1.81 -63.42 31.11
N VAL A 752 1.10 -62.39 30.67
CA VAL A 752 1.64 -61.41 29.73
C VAL A 752 2.85 -60.76 30.42
N ILE A 753 4.06 -61.01 29.90
CA ILE A 753 5.25 -60.23 30.27
C ILE A 753 5.04 -58.84 29.68
N VAL A 754 4.31 -57.99 30.39
CA VAL A 754 4.20 -56.57 30.07
C VAL A 754 5.45 -55.92 30.65
N SER A 755 6.20 -55.20 29.79
CA SER A 755 7.29 -54.31 30.24
C SER A 755 6.82 -53.43 31.41
N PRO A 756 7.70 -53.08 32.38
CA PRO A 756 7.29 -52.39 33.60
C PRO A 756 6.64 -51.05 33.25
N GLY A 757 5.35 -50.88 33.57
CA GLY A 757 4.69 -49.58 33.42
C GLY A 757 3.19 -49.55 33.13
N GLN A 758 2.48 -50.67 32.97
CA GLN A 758 1.01 -50.60 32.76
C GLN A 758 0.23 -51.71 33.45
N GLU A 759 -0.65 -51.30 34.36
CA GLU A 759 -1.67 -52.12 35.00
C GLU A 759 -2.73 -52.64 34.00
N LYS A 760 -3.25 -53.83 34.31
CA LYS A 760 -4.27 -54.59 33.58
C LYS A 760 -5.53 -53.76 33.30
N ARG A 761 -6.01 -53.74 32.05
CA ARG A 761 -7.37 -53.31 31.69
C ARG A 761 -8.18 -54.52 31.24
N ILE A 762 -9.04 -55.03 32.12
CA ILE A 762 -10.19 -55.86 31.79
C ILE A 762 -11.38 -55.36 32.61
N THR A 763 -12.56 -55.27 31.98
CA THR A 763 -13.89 -54.86 32.49
C THR A 763 -14.07 -53.38 32.88
N THR A 764 -15.26 -52.85 32.57
CA THR A 764 -15.70 -51.45 32.74
C THR A 764 -15.15 -50.81 34.02
N LYS A 765 -14.26 -49.83 33.85
CA LYS A 765 -13.46 -49.19 34.91
C LYS A 765 -14.29 -48.72 36.10
N ALA A 766 -15.54 -48.28 35.88
CA ALA A 766 -16.44 -47.90 36.95
C ALA A 766 -16.67 -49.02 37.97
N SER A 767 -16.81 -50.28 37.55
CA SER A 767 -17.09 -51.41 38.46
C SER A 767 -15.91 -51.75 39.39
N ILE A 768 -14.67 -51.55 38.92
CA ILE A 768 -13.44 -51.82 39.67
C ILE A 768 -13.23 -50.77 40.76
N TYR A 769 -13.41 -49.48 40.42
CA TYR A 769 -13.28 -48.40 41.40
C TYR A 769 -14.46 -48.36 42.37
N LYS A 770 -15.69 -48.61 41.90
CA LYS A 770 -16.88 -48.70 42.77
C LYS A 770 -16.71 -49.72 43.91
N LYS A 771 -16.13 -50.90 43.63
CA LYS A 771 -15.84 -51.90 44.67
C LYS A 771 -14.76 -51.44 45.67
N ARG A 772 -13.77 -50.65 45.23
CA ARG A 772 -12.65 -50.19 46.07
C ARG A 772 -12.98 -48.94 46.89
N LEU A 773 -13.95 -48.15 46.46
CA LEU A 773 -14.39 -46.91 47.12
C LEU A 773 -15.60 -47.11 48.04
N LYS A 774 -16.04 -48.35 48.25
CA LYS A 774 -17.15 -48.64 49.13
C LYS A 774 -16.80 -48.27 50.58
N ASP A 775 -17.76 -47.70 51.29
CA ASP A 775 -17.71 -47.33 52.72
C ASP A 775 -16.78 -46.15 53.09
N ILE A 776 -16.25 -45.40 52.11
CA ILE A 776 -15.49 -44.15 52.37
C ILE A 776 -16.43 -42.96 52.60
N ARG A 777 -15.94 -41.90 53.24
CA ARG A 777 -16.65 -40.64 53.50
C ARG A 777 -16.14 -39.51 52.64
N VAL A 778 -17.00 -38.94 51.81
CA VAL A 778 -16.65 -37.81 50.93
C VAL A 778 -17.48 -36.58 51.29
N LEU A 779 -16.81 -35.44 51.46
CA LEU A 779 -17.48 -34.14 51.58
C LEU A 779 -17.65 -33.54 50.18
N VAL A 780 -18.85 -33.09 49.82
CA VAL A 780 -19.10 -32.38 48.56
C VAL A 780 -19.51 -30.95 48.87
N ALA A 781 -18.68 -30.00 48.48
CA ALA A 781 -18.95 -28.57 48.59
C ALA A 781 -19.44 -28.04 47.23
N GLU A 782 -20.71 -27.69 47.16
CA GLU A 782 -21.40 -27.26 45.94
C GLU A 782 -22.54 -26.31 46.35
N ASP A 783 -22.74 -25.20 45.65
CA ASP A 783 -23.78 -24.21 45.99
C ASP A 783 -25.13 -24.50 45.31
N ASN A 784 -25.11 -25.19 44.17
CA ASN A 784 -26.29 -25.55 43.41
C ASN A 784 -26.93 -26.86 43.90
N SER A 785 -28.19 -26.78 44.36
CA SER A 785 -28.94 -27.94 44.89
C SER A 785 -29.09 -29.10 43.90
N THR A 786 -29.20 -28.83 42.60
CA THR A 786 -29.31 -29.88 41.57
C THR A 786 -27.97 -30.60 41.38
N ASN A 787 -26.86 -29.88 41.40
CA ASN A 787 -25.52 -30.51 41.35
C ASN A 787 -25.22 -31.31 42.62
N GLN A 788 -25.68 -30.83 43.78
CA GLN A 788 -25.60 -31.58 45.04
C GLN A 788 -26.31 -32.93 44.93
N GLU A 789 -27.57 -32.94 44.44
CA GLU A 789 -28.36 -34.16 44.24
C GLU A 789 -27.70 -35.13 43.25
N ILE A 790 -27.14 -34.62 42.15
CA ILE A 790 -26.43 -35.43 41.16
C ILE A 790 -25.16 -36.05 41.76
N ALA A 791 -24.34 -35.25 42.43
CA ALA A 791 -23.11 -35.75 43.07
C ALA A 791 -23.43 -36.78 44.16
N LEU A 792 -24.46 -36.53 44.96
CA LEU A 792 -24.96 -37.43 45.98
C LEU A 792 -25.38 -38.78 45.37
N ALA A 793 -26.28 -38.77 44.38
CA ALA A 793 -26.78 -39.99 43.74
C ALA A 793 -25.66 -40.81 43.11
N ILE A 794 -24.70 -40.17 42.44
CA ILE A 794 -23.56 -40.87 41.81
C ILE A 794 -22.68 -41.54 42.88
N LEU A 795 -22.32 -40.83 43.93
CA LEU A 795 -21.43 -41.33 44.98
C LEU A 795 -22.11 -42.39 45.84
N GLU A 796 -23.37 -42.20 46.24
CA GLU A 796 -24.15 -43.18 46.99
C GLU A 796 -24.39 -44.47 46.19
N SER A 797 -24.54 -44.39 44.85
CA SER A 797 -24.61 -45.58 43.99
C SER A 797 -23.35 -46.46 44.02
N ALA A 798 -22.23 -45.92 44.52
CA ALA A 798 -20.97 -46.62 44.74
C ALA A 798 -20.79 -47.11 46.19
N GLY A 799 -21.76 -46.84 47.07
CA GLY A 799 -21.67 -47.13 48.50
C GLY A 799 -20.76 -46.16 49.27
N ILE A 800 -20.57 -44.94 48.77
CA ILE A 800 -19.81 -43.86 49.43
C ILE A 800 -20.77 -43.09 50.35
N PHE A 801 -20.33 -42.79 51.57
CA PHE A 801 -21.05 -41.89 52.48
C PHE A 801 -20.74 -40.44 52.12
N VAL A 802 -21.77 -39.65 51.82
CA VAL A 802 -21.60 -38.27 51.37
C VAL A 802 -22.16 -37.29 52.40
N GLU A 803 -21.41 -36.22 52.67
CA GLU A 803 -21.91 -35.05 53.39
C GLU A 803 -21.86 -33.84 52.43
N ILE A 804 -22.91 -33.02 52.44
CA ILE A 804 -23.01 -31.84 51.56
C ILE A 804 -22.69 -30.57 52.35
N ALA A 805 -21.86 -29.70 51.78
CA ALA A 805 -21.65 -28.32 52.21
C ALA A 805 -22.12 -27.36 51.11
N LYS A 806 -22.84 -26.29 51.49
CA LYS A 806 -23.46 -25.37 50.53
C LYS A 806 -22.54 -24.24 50.04
N ASN A 807 -21.37 -24.09 50.65
CA ASN A 807 -20.34 -23.12 50.28
C ASN A 807 -18.98 -23.52 50.88
N GLY A 808 -17.92 -22.78 50.53
CA GLY A 808 -16.57 -23.06 51.00
C GLY A 808 -16.39 -22.95 52.52
N LYS A 809 -17.18 -22.09 53.18
CA LYS A 809 -17.11 -21.90 54.63
C LYS A 809 -17.70 -23.09 55.39
N GLU A 810 -18.86 -23.58 54.97
CA GLU A 810 -19.45 -24.82 55.49
C GLU A 810 -18.51 -26.01 55.26
N ALA A 811 -17.81 -26.04 54.12
CA ALA A 811 -16.83 -27.09 53.83
C ALA A 811 -15.66 -27.07 54.81
N VAL A 812 -15.10 -25.89 55.09
CA VAL A 812 -14.06 -25.70 56.12
C VAL A 812 -14.56 -26.14 57.49
N GLU A 813 -15.77 -25.72 57.91
CA GLU A 813 -16.34 -26.11 59.20
C GLU A 813 -16.59 -27.63 59.29
N ALA A 814 -17.06 -28.25 58.21
CA ALA A 814 -17.32 -29.68 58.13
C ALA A 814 -16.04 -30.51 58.32
N VAL A 815 -14.94 -30.19 57.61
CA VAL A 815 -13.68 -30.94 57.76
C VAL A 815 -13.05 -30.78 59.14
N HIS A 816 -13.33 -29.70 59.87
CA HIS A 816 -12.91 -29.52 61.26
C HIS A 816 -13.76 -30.31 62.26
N ARG A 817 -15.03 -30.57 61.92
CA ARG A 817 -15.99 -31.29 62.76
C ARG A 817 -15.88 -32.80 62.61
N SER A 818 -15.67 -33.28 61.39
CA SER A 818 -15.78 -34.69 61.01
C SER A 818 -14.58 -35.13 60.17
N HIS A 819 -14.28 -36.43 60.19
CA HIS A 819 -13.28 -37.02 59.30
C HIS A 819 -13.88 -37.38 57.94
N PHE A 820 -13.14 -37.04 56.88
CA PHE A 820 -13.45 -37.38 55.48
C PHE A 820 -12.22 -38.00 54.82
N ASP A 821 -12.48 -38.89 53.87
CA ASP A 821 -11.48 -39.58 53.05
C ASP A 821 -11.17 -38.80 51.77
N ALA A 822 -12.08 -37.93 51.30
CA ALA A 822 -11.84 -36.97 50.22
C ALA A 822 -12.84 -35.80 50.30
N VAL A 823 -12.50 -34.69 49.65
CA VAL A 823 -13.36 -33.51 49.47
C VAL A 823 -13.50 -33.22 47.99
N LEU A 824 -14.73 -33.17 47.47
CA LEU A 824 -15.04 -32.59 46.17
C LEU A 824 -15.41 -31.13 46.39
N MET A 825 -14.64 -30.22 45.81
CA MET A 825 -14.73 -28.78 46.07
C MET A 825 -15.09 -28.04 44.80
N ASP A 826 -16.29 -27.48 44.71
CA ASP A 826 -16.61 -26.53 43.65
C ASP A 826 -15.73 -25.29 43.76
N ILE A 827 -15.25 -24.79 42.63
CA ILE A 827 -14.39 -23.61 42.61
C ILE A 827 -15.22 -22.35 42.82
N GLN A 828 -16.40 -22.26 42.22
CA GLN A 828 -17.20 -21.05 42.15
C GLN A 828 -18.41 -21.15 43.08
N MET A 829 -18.20 -20.81 44.36
CA MET A 829 -19.26 -20.79 45.38
C MET A 829 -19.39 -19.39 46.00
N PRO A 830 -20.59 -18.98 46.44
CA PRO A 830 -20.80 -17.74 47.19
C PRO A 830 -20.19 -17.82 48.60
N GLU A 831 -19.99 -16.65 49.23
CA GLU A 831 -19.35 -16.44 50.54
C GLU A 831 -17.86 -16.77 50.62
N MET A 832 -17.47 -17.99 50.23
CA MET A 832 -16.08 -18.44 50.21
C MET A 832 -15.89 -19.39 49.01
N ASP A 833 -14.97 -19.03 48.13
CA ASP A 833 -14.68 -19.80 46.93
C ASP A 833 -13.84 -21.05 47.24
N GLY A 834 -13.80 -22.01 46.31
CA GLY A 834 -13.12 -23.29 46.51
C GLY A 834 -11.60 -23.15 46.69
N TYR A 835 -10.97 -22.12 46.12
CA TYR A 835 -9.54 -21.87 46.27
C TYR A 835 -9.23 -21.33 47.67
N GLU A 836 -10.02 -20.38 48.17
CA GLU A 836 -9.91 -19.82 49.50
C GLU A 836 -10.19 -20.89 50.57
N ALA A 837 -11.25 -21.69 50.40
CA ALA A 837 -11.58 -22.81 51.27
C ALA A 837 -10.42 -23.81 51.34
N THR A 838 -9.87 -24.21 50.20
CA THR A 838 -8.73 -25.15 50.15
C THR A 838 -7.52 -24.58 50.88
N LYS A 839 -7.18 -23.31 50.67
CA LYS A 839 -6.04 -22.67 51.37
C LYS A 839 -6.24 -22.67 52.89
N ILE A 840 -7.45 -22.40 53.37
CA ILE A 840 -7.77 -22.42 54.80
C ILE A 840 -7.66 -23.84 55.36
N ILE A 841 -8.18 -24.85 54.65
CA ILE A 841 -8.06 -26.26 55.06
C ILE A 841 -6.58 -26.68 55.12
N ARG A 842 -5.76 -26.26 54.13
CA ARG A 842 -4.33 -26.59 54.06
C ARG A 842 -3.45 -25.88 55.08
N GLN A 843 -3.91 -24.79 55.72
CA GLN A 843 -3.19 -24.14 56.82
C GLN A 843 -3.12 -25.01 58.07
N ASP A 844 -4.06 -25.96 58.24
CA ASP A 844 -4.01 -26.93 59.31
C ASP A 844 -3.25 -28.18 58.89
N SER A 845 -2.12 -28.44 59.57
CA SER A 845 -1.25 -29.60 59.32
C SER A 845 -1.96 -30.97 59.43
N ARG A 846 -3.13 -31.04 60.08
CA ARG A 846 -3.95 -32.26 60.17
C ARG A 846 -4.56 -32.66 58.83
N PHE A 847 -4.77 -31.71 57.93
CA PHE A 847 -5.44 -31.94 56.64
C PHE A 847 -4.48 -31.87 55.46
N THR A 848 -3.15 -31.91 55.68
CA THR A 848 -2.18 -31.84 54.57
C THR A 848 -2.31 -33.03 53.60
N SER A 849 -2.69 -34.21 54.10
CA SER A 849 -2.89 -35.42 53.29
C SER A 849 -4.34 -35.68 52.89
N LEU A 850 -5.29 -34.79 53.24
CA LEU A 850 -6.70 -34.95 52.88
C LEU A 850 -6.87 -34.67 51.38
N PRO A 851 -7.34 -35.61 50.56
CA PRO A 851 -7.53 -35.37 49.14
C PRO A 851 -8.59 -34.29 48.87
N ILE A 852 -8.22 -33.18 48.22
CA ILE A 852 -9.16 -32.11 47.81
C ILE A 852 -9.18 -32.04 46.29
N ILE A 853 -10.33 -32.37 45.69
CA ILE A 853 -10.52 -32.51 44.24
C ILE A 853 -11.44 -31.38 43.77
N ALA A 854 -10.93 -30.54 42.86
CA ALA A 854 -11.68 -29.42 42.32
C ALA A 854 -12.84 -29.90 41.41
N MET A 855 -13.99 -29.25 41.48
CA MET A 855 -15.06 -29.36 40.49
C MET A 855 -15.13 -28.05 39.71
N THR A 856 -14.90 -28.09 38.40
CA THR A 856 -14.83 -26.88 37.55
C THR A 856 -15.74 -26.98 36.33
N ALA A 857 -16.33 -25.86 35.92
CA ALA A 857 -17.12 -25.77 34.68
C ALA A 857 -16.24 -25.80 33.40
N HIS A 858 -14.94 -25.50 33.48
CA HIS A 858 -14.04 -25.41 32.33
C HIS A 858 -12.76 -26.21 32.59
N ALA A 859 -12.40 -27.09 31.65
CA ALA A 859 -11.14 -27.85 31.68
C ALA A 859 -10.09 -27.20 30.75
N MET A 860 -9.87 -25.89 30.88
CA MET A 860 -8.88 -25.16 30.08
C MET A 860 -7.48 -25.20 30.73
N LYS A 861 -6.43 -25.18 29.89
CA LYS A 861 -5.04 -25.04 30.33
C LYS A 861 -4.88 -23.71 31.10
N GLY A 862 -4.63 -23.80 32.40
CA GLY A 862 -4.47 -22.67 33.33
C GLY A 862 -5.25 -22.84 34.63
N ASP A 863 -6.40 -23.53 34.60
CA ASP A 863 -7.16 -23.83 35.82
C ASP A 863 -6.51 -24.95 36.63
N GLU A 864 -5.84 -25.91 35.98
CA GLU A 864 -5.06 -26.96 36.64
C GLU A 864 -3.88 -26.38 37.47
N GLU A 865 -3.18 -25.38 36.94
CA GLU A 865 -2.09 -24.70 37.66
C GLU A 865 -2.62 -23.95 38.90
N LYS A 866 -3.76 -23.27 38.77
CA LYS A 866 -4.40 -22.57 39.91
C LYS A 866 -4.91 -23.52 40.99
N CYS A 867 -5.48 -24.67 40.60
CA CYS A 867 -5.89 -25.71 41.54
C CYS A 867 -4.69 -26.27 42.32
N LEU A 868 -3.58 -26.55 41.64
CA LEU A 868 -2.34 -27.02 42.26
C LEU A 868 -1.72 -25.96 43.19
N GLU A 869 -1.68 -24.69 42.77
CA GLU A 869 -1.20 -23.57 43.60
C GLU A 869 -2.04 -23.36 44.86
N ALA A 870 -3.35 -23.64 44.79
CA ALA A 870 -4.23 -23.61 45.95
C ALA A 870 -4.08 -24.82 46.89
N GLY A 871 -3.36 -25.87 46.45
CA GLY A 871 -3.13 -27.09 47.22
C GLY A 871 -4.16 -28.20 46.99
N MET A 872 -4.86 -28.20 45.85
CA MET A 872 -5.78 -29.28 45.45
C MET A 872 -5.02 -30.43 44.75
N ASP A 873 -5.50 -31.67 44.93
CA ASP A 873 -4.84 -32.91 44.50
C ASP A 873 -5.35 -33.45 43.16
N GLY A 874 -6.40 -32.84 42.61
CA GLY A 874 -7.01 -33.24 41.36
C GLY A 874 -8.15 -32.33 40.93
N TYR A 875 -8.72 -32.59 39.75
CA TYR A 875 -9.88 -31.86 39.27
C TYR A 875 -10.81 -32.74 38.42
N ILE A 876 -12.09 -32.36 38.40
CA ILE A 876 -13.18 -32.97 37.64
C ILE A 876 -13.96 -31.85 36.95
N SER A 877 -14.25 -32.04 35.66
CA SER A 877 -15.08 -31.12 34.90
C SER A 877 -16.56 -31.38 35.17
N LYS A 878 -17.37 -30.33 35.28
CA LYS A 878 -18.83 -30.37 35.24
C LYS A 878 -19.29 -30.33 33.78
N PRO A 879 -20.28 -31.14 33.33
CA PRO A 879 -21.04 -32.11 34.11
C PRO A 879 -20.20 -33.34 34.52
N ILE A 880 -20.49 -33.88 35.70
CA ILE A 880 -19.69 -34.93 36.36
C ILE A 880 -19.73 -36.21 35.53
N ASN A 881 -18.57 -36.66 35.05
CA ASN A 881 -18.41 -37.98 34.44
C ASN A 881 -18.13 -39.02 35.55
N GLN A 882 -19.02 -40.00 35.72
CA GLN A 882 -18.94 -40.98 36.80
C GLN A 882 -17.61 -41.77 36.80
N GLU A 883 -17.13 -42.22 35.63
CA GLU A 883 -15.90 -43.00 35.56
C GLU A 883 -14.67 -42.18 35.97
N ARG A 884 -14.61 -40.93 35.52
CA ARG A 884 -13.54 -39.99 35.87
C ARG A 884 -13.60 -39.61 37.34
N LEU A 885 -14.80 -39.39 37.89
CA LEU A 885 -15.01 -39.10 39.30
C LEU A 885 -14.44 -40.22 40.18
N PHE A 886 -14.84 -41.47 39.95
CA PHE A 886 -14.32 -42.59 40.75
C PHE A 886 -12.82 -42.81 40.57
N TYR A 887 -12.30 -42.64 39.34
CA TYR A 887 -10.86 -42.74 39.10
C TYR A 887 -10.06 -41.67 39.85
N VAL A 888 -10.52 -40.41 39.83
CA VAL A 888 -9.81 -39.30 40.49
C VAL A 888 -9.86 -39.45 42.00
N ILE A 889 -11.02 -39.80 42.58
CA ILE A 889 -11.12 -40.10 44.02
C ILE A 889 -10.16 -41.22 44.39
N TRP A 890 -10.20 -42.36 43.67
CA TRP A 890 -9.33 -43.49 43.95
C TRP A 890 -7.83 -43.17 43.82
N LYS A 891 -7.46 -42.33 42.86
CA LYS A 891 -6.05 -41.94 42.63
C LYS A 891 -5.54 -40.94 43.67
N SER A 892 -6.42 -40.07 44.16
CA SER A 892 -6.05 -38.99 45.09
C SER A 892 -6.03 -39.44 46.54
N MET A 893 -6.66 -40.57 46.87
CA MET A 893 -6.48 -41.34 48.11
C MET A 893 -5.20 -42.18 48.06
#